data_AF-A0A0R3QRE2-F1
#
_entry.id   AF-A0A0R3QRE2-F1
#
_cell.length_a   1.000
_cell.length_b   1.000
_cell.length_c   1.000
_cell.angle_alpha   90.00
_cell.angle_beta   90.00
_cell.angle_gamma   90.00
#
_symmetry.space_group_name_H-M   'P 1'
#
loop_
_entity.id
_entity.type
_entity.pdbx_description
1 polymer ?
#
loop_
_entity_poly.entity_id
_entity_poly.type
_entity_poly.pdbx_seq_one_letter_code
_entity_poly.pdbx_strand_id
1 'polypeptide(L)'
;LRTMLDMGEGAFLDLLNAVAACSDVAHHFVTETYPGFERNYRLFLHERKRMERDLSITFWCYISTILFFFPGKLYFCECDFPIADVIMSSRSNELDKTCIVDLRYEHFPVNASDAAKDDIYEGEVMVLRKYQEEIAQPAYDGQNTLICAPTGTGKTVVAASIARNHLIMGRKNNLHTKICFFVTNVVFLEQQTKLLKRFVGHRWKVVFLCGVAANTPVAETIATHDVIVITPQLIVNLMNDSNEKNSVLFSLSSFSLMFFDEAHHADGNHPYNVIMNNYHDMKHTGKILDGKRLPQIVGLTASLGIGSAQNASEAVEHFIKICANLDITVLSYVRENIDELRAFSSIAADETKLVPFNIKTDSIVIGILNLFKRFEIFLSKIVRSASMSDKIHDNSNQDLLHKLLNPPHDKCSKVYETWFSQLLVGFVPLAKLDRVIRFHLMTCLQLIGILFRSLDYYIHFPSCVAKKYFENEFSFIRHTADQELVDIMETCPLKTVTGDNADNELYNELLRELRDQFARLGDGRAIVFVSTRYFAGKLAEELNKDESLHMLNAKSDFITGTFHYGINASGEFGGQSANQQRNALVRFTSGDIKILCVTSVAEEGIDIQKCNLVIKYNYVTNEIAHVQRRVHELIGRGRAANSRCVLITNDAKLQAREEKNINREQIMRNALKLINQKPPDWFQDEVAERVKQNIMERTRKKLLLDEKKIVLTSNRYTLLCKKCDAVICNSNEIVVTPTYSQYICVCKEIWNRSIQRAFSKATIEREADFLFKGIGAMNCVKCWHHWGRIVHYNNFTLPIIAATAFVLVAENGERFQRKRWKQIVESLFRPRNIEIYDYANMKTAMPDLSDLIIDDSCI
;
A
#
# COMPACT_ATOMS: atom_id res chain seq x y z
N LEU A 1 40.95 35.87 10.00
CA LEU A 1 42.09 36.53 9.28
C LEU A 1 43.17 37.02 10.24
N ARG A 2 42.93 37.92 11.21
CA ARG A 2 43.98 38.37 12.17
C ARG A 2 44.48 37.29 13.16
N THR A 3 43.73 36.20 13.34
CA THR A 3 44.09 35.03 14.18
C THR A 3 44.69 33.85 13.40
N MET A 4 44.91 33.99 12.09
CA MET A 4 45.28 32.86 11.21
C MET A 4 46.79 32.65 11.02
N LEU A 5 47.63 33.39 11.75
CA LEU A 5 49.09 33.28 11.64
C LEU A 5 49.66 31.98 12.25
N ASP A 6 48.85 31.19 12.95
CA ASP A 6 49.29 29.98 13.66
C ASP A 6 49.04 28.67 12.88
N MET A 7 48.51 28.73 11.65
CA MET A 7 48.11 27.53 10.88
C MET A 7 49.22 26.94 9.97
N GLY A 8 50.35 27.63 9.80
CA GLY A 8 51.43 27.24 8.90
C GLY A 8 51.19 27.63 7.43
N GLU A 9 52.26 27.95 6.70
CA GLU A 9 52.18 28.58 5.37
C GLU A 9 51.47 27.73 4.31
N GLY A 10 51.63 26.40 4.33
CA GLY A 10 51.01 25.51 3.34
C GLY A 10 49.50 25.41 3.47
N ALA A 11 48.99 25.23 4.70
CA ALA A 11 47.55 25.17 4.96
C ALA A 11 46.88 26.53 4.71
N PHE A 12 47.59 27.62 4.97
CA PHE A 12 47.13 28.97 4.67
C PHE A 12 46.99 29.22 3.16
N LEU A 13 47.98 28.79 2.37
CA LEU A 13 47.95 28.93 0.91
C LEU A 13 46.86 28.06 0.25
N ASP A 14 46.65 26.83 0.72
CA ASP A 14 45.58 25.96 0.24
C ASP A 14 44.18 26.51 0.61
N LEU A 15 44.04 27.12 1.78
CA LEU A 15 42.81 27.79 2.18
C LEU A 15 42.51 29.01 1.30
N LEU A 16 43.50 29.86 1.03
CA LEU A 16 43.32 31.01 0.14
C LEU A 16 42.98 30.57 -1.29
N ASN A 17 43.55 29.46 -1.77
CA ASN A 17 43.18 28.89 -3.07
C ASN A 17 41.74 28.36 -3.08
N ALA A 18 41.32 27.68 -2.02
CA ALA A 18 39.95 27.20 -1.88
C ALA A 18 38.96 28.38 -1.89
N VAL A 19 39.29 29.47 -1.20
CA VAL A 19 38.48 30.71 -1.18
C VAL A 19 38.47 31.39 -2.56
N ALA A 20 39.63 31.50 -3.22
CA ALA A 20 39.73 32.10 -4.55
C ALA A 20 38.97 31.29 -5.62
N ALA A 21 38.87 29.97 -5.46
CA ALA A 21 38.15 29.09 -6.38
C ALA A 21 36.62 29.14 -6.21
N CYS A 22 36.09 29.78 -5.17
CA CYS A 22 34.65 29.82 -4.90
C CYS A 22 33.87 30.76 -5.83
N SER A 23 34.46 31.87 -6.31
CA SER A 23 33.83 32.81 -7.24
C SER A 23 34.82 33.86 -7.77
N ASP A 24 34.50 34.55 -8.87
CA ASP A 24 35.33 35.63 -9.43
C ASP A 24 35.53 36.81 -8.46
N VAL A 25 34.51 37.11 -7.64
CA VAL A 25 34.59 38.17 -6.62
C VAL A 25 35.52 37.75 -5.47
N ALA A 26 35.44 36.49 -5.03
CA ALA A 26 36.35 35.96 -4.01
C ALA A 26 37.79 35.85 -4.53
N HIS A 27 37.96 35.49 -5.81
CA HIS A 27 39.25 35.51 -6.49
C HIS A 27 39.84 36.93 -6.51
N HIS A 28 39.03 37.94 -6.85
CA HIS A 28 39.46 39.34 -6.87
C HIS A 28 39.83 39.84 -5.47
N PHE A 29 39.02 39.49 -4.45
CA PHE A 29 39.31 39.82 -3.06
C PHE A 29 40.62 39.18 -2.56
N VAL A 30 40.87 37.90 -2.87
CA VAL A 30 42.12 37.22 -2.49
C VAL A 30 43.32 37.83 -3.22
N THR A 31 43.19 38.17 -4.50
CA THR A 31 44.27 38.77 -5.29
C THR A 31 44.55 40.23 -4.93
N GLU A 32 43.54 41.02 -4.54
CA GLU A 32 43.74 42.36 -3.97
C GLU A 32 44.36 42.31 -2.57
N THR A 33 43.88 41.41 -1.71
CA THR A 33 44.34 41.32 -0.32
C THR A 33 45.72 40.68 -0.21
N TYR A 34 46.05 39.75 -1.12
CA TYR A 34 47.35 39.09 -1.24
C TYR A 34 47.88 39.21 -2.68
N PRO A 35 48.46 40.37 -3.05
CA PRO A 35 49.01 40.61 -4.37
C PRO A 35 50.10 39.59 -4.71
N GLY A 36 49.93 38.86 -5.81
CA GLY A 36 50.86 37.81 -6.21
C GLY A 36 50.59 36.42 -5.61
N PHE A 37 49.46 36.24 -4.92
CA PHE A 37 48.97 34.95 -4.42
C PHE A 37 49.07 33.83 -5.49
N GLU A 38 48.54 34.06 -6.69
CA GLU A 38 48.54 33.09 -7.80
C GLU A 38 49.97 32.60 -8.15
N ARG A 39 50.94 33.53 -8.14
CA ARG A 39 52.36 33.24 -8.42
C ARG A 39 52.98 32.44 -7.27
N ASN A 40 52.73 32.84 -6.03
CA ASN A 40 53.27 32.20 -4.83
C ASN A 40 52.66 30.80 -4.63
N TYR A 41 51.38 30.62 -4.93
CA TYR A 41 50.70 29.32 -4.86
C TYR A 41 51.23 28.36 -5.93
N ARG A 42 51.48 28.84 -7.15
CA ARG A 42 52.13 28.03 -8.21
C ARG A 42 53.57 27.64 -7.86
N LEU A 43 54.33 28.56 -7.26
CA LEU A 43 55.68 28.26 -6.74
C LEU A 43 55.63 27.23 -5.60
N PHE A 44 54.69 27.37 -4.66
CA PHE A 44 54.44 26.41 -3.59
C PHE A 44 54.09 25.01 -4.13
N LEU A 45 53.18 24.91 -5.11
CA LEU A 45 52.84 23.62 -5.73
C LEU A 45 54.01 23.02 -6.54
N HIS A 46 54.83 23.85 -7.18
CA HIS A 46 56.02 23.41 -7.91
C HIS A 46 57.09 22.87 -6.96
N GLU A 47 57.37 23.57 -5.86
CA GLU A 47 58.28 23.12 -4.79
C GLU A 47 57.74 21.89 -4.06
N ARG A 48 56.43 21.81 -3.78
CA ARG A 48 55.79 20.63 -3.16
C ARG A 48 55.94 19.38 -4.04
N LYS A 49 55.76 19.52 -5.37
CA LYS A 49 56.00 18.44 -6.34
C LYS A 49 57.49 18.08 -6.50
N ARG A 50 58.40 19.02 -6.23
CA ARG A 50 59.85 18.80 -6.24
C ARG A 50 60.31 18.08 -4.95
N MET A 51 59.73 18.44 -3.81
CA MET A 51 59.90 17.79 -2.49
C MET A 51 59.41 16.33 -2.47
N GLU A 52 58.36 16.00 -3.24
CA GLU A 52 57.89 14.61 -3.40
C GLU A 52 58.83 13.73 -4.26
N ARG A 53 59.80 14.33 -5.00
CA ARG A 53 60.71 13.61 -5.90
C ARG A 53 62.14 13.43 -5.36
N ASP A 54 62.66 14.33 -4.55
CA ASP A 54 64.03 14.26 -4.01
C ASP A 54 64.04 14.15 -2.48
N LEU A 55 64.03 12.92 -1.97
CA LEU A 55 64.34 12.64 -0.56
C LEU A 55 65.86 12.50 -0.40
N SER A 56 66.55 13.60 -0.12
CA SER A 56 67.92 13.55 0.42
C SER A 56 68.18 14.62 1.48
N ILE A 57 69.18 14.32 2.32
CA ILE A 57 69.51 14.80 3.67
C ILE A 57 69.75 16.32 3.84
N THR A 58 69.60 17.15 2.81
CA THR A 58 69.73 18.62 2.91
C THR A 58 68.51 19.31 3.57
N PHE A 59 67.44 18.58 3.86
CA PHE A 59 66.21 19.09 4.48
C PHE A 59 66.37 19.56 5.95
N TRP A 60 67.31 18.98 6.71
CA TRP A 60 67.44 19.29 8.15
C TRP A 60 68.22 20.57 8.46
N CYS A 61 69.06 21.06 7.55
CA CYS A 61 69.83 22.29 7.78
C CYS A 61 69.04 23.58 7.53
N TYR A 62 67.95 23.55 6.74
CA TYR A 62 67.16 24.75 6.44
C TYR A 62 65.99 24.97 7.42
N ILE A 63 65.41 23.89 7.95
CA ILE A 63 64.30 23.95 8.92
C ILE A 63 64.74 24.44 10.32
N SER A 64 66.00 24.22 10.71
CA SER A 64 66.51 24.73 12.01
C SER A 64 66.62 26.26 12.07
N THR A 65 66.59 26.96 10.93
CA THR A 65 66.73 28.42 10.88
C THR A 65 65.35 29.12 10.95
N ILE A 66 64.25 28.43 10.62
CA ILE A 66 62.90 29.01 10.61
C ILE A 66 62.11 28.67 11.91
N LEU A 67 62.44 27.57 12.59
CA LEU A 67 61.73 27.12 13.81
C LEU A 67 62.16 27.81 15.12
N PHE A 68 62.79 28.99 15.08
CA PHE A 68 63.23 29.68 16.30
C PHE A 68 62.26 30.73 16.87
N PHE A 69 61.05 30.88 16.32
CA PHE A 69 60.06 31.82 16.87
C PHE A 69 58.67 31.18 17.06
N PHE A 70 58.34 30.99 18.35
CA PHE A 70 57.01 30.77 18.99
C PHE A 70 56.47 29.33 19.18
N PRO A 71 56.24 28.90 20.45
CA PRO A 71 55.43 27.72 20.78
C PRO A 71 54.01 28.14 21.24
N GLY A 72 52.95 27.55 20.69
CA GLY A 72 51.56 27.74 21.13
C GLY A 72 50.95 26.52 21.83
N LYS A 73 50.03 26.71 22.79
CA LYS A 73 49.22 25.67 23.45
C LYS A 73 47.72 25.89 23.17
N LEU A 74 46.93 24.81 23.21
CA LEU A 74 45.49 24.76 22.86
C LEU A 74 44.62 24.41 24.10
N TYR A 75 43.41 24.99 24.24
CA TYR A 75 42.49 24.79 25.39
C TYR A 75 41.01 24.63 24.97
N PHE A 76 40.17 24.01 25.82
CA PHE A 76 38.76 23.66 25.55
C PHE A 76 37.82 23.96 26.76
N CYS A 77 36.53 24.27 26.50
CA CYS A 77 35.55 24.71 27.52
C CYS A 77 34.12 24.17 27.26
N GLU A 78 33.23 24.15 28.26
CA GLU A 78 31.83 23.67 28.17
C GLU A 78 30.90 24.66 27.43
N CYS A 79 29.79 24.13 26.86
CA CYS A 79 28.93 24.82 25.89
C CYS A 79 28.26 26.11 26.39
N ASP A 80 28.15 26.32 27.71
CA ASP A 80 27.45 27.45 28.30
C ASP A 80 28.41 28.52 28.87
N PHE A 81 29.72 28.39 28.63
CA PHE A 81 30.75 29.28 29.16
C PHE A 81 31.21 30.31 28.12
N PRO A 82 31.17 31.63 28.41
CA PRO A 82 31.60 32.65 27.44
C PRO A 82 33.09 32.52 27.07
N ILE A 83 33.39 32.53 25.77
CA ILE A 83 34.78 32.44 25.24
C ILE A 83 35.70 33.53 25.82
N ALA A 84 35.15 34.72 26.13
CA ALA A 84 35.91 35.80 26.76
C ALA A 84 36.45 35.41 28.15
N ASP A 85 35.69 34.64 28.92
CA ASP A 85 36.07 34.21 30.28
C ASP A 85 37.12 33.08 30.23
N VAL A 86 37.12 32.26 29.17
CA VAL A 86 38.16 31.25 28.88
C VAL A 86 39.50 31.91 28.53
N ILE A 87 39.46 33.00 27.76
CA ILE A 87 40.65 33.78 27.40
C ILE A 87 41.23 34.50 28.63
N MET A 88 40.39 34.91 29.58
CA MET A 88 40.83 35.52 30.84
C MET A 88 41.39 34.48 31.82
N SER A 89 40.80 33.29 31.92
CA SER A 89 41.22 32.20 32.82
C SER A 89 42.41 31.37 32.29
N SER A 90 42.64 31.32 30.97
CA SER A 90 43.87 30.75 30.38
C SER A 90 45.15 31.51 30.73
N ARG A 91 45.03 32.73 31.29
CA ARG A 91 46.15 33.50 31.84
C ARG A 91 46.51 33.12 33.27
N SER A 92 45.70 32.30 33.96
CA SER A 92 45.85 31.96 35.39
C SER A 92 46.20 30.48 35.69
N ASN A 93 46.62 29.68 34.69
CA ASN A 93 47.14 28.32 34.85
C ASN A 93 46.20 27.25 35.48
N GLU A 94 44.90 27.48 35.65
CA GLU A 94 44.00 26.54 36.37
C GLU A 94 43.28 25.48 35.49
N LEU A 95 43.45 25.46 34.18
CA LEU A 95 42.72 24.54 33.26
C LEU A 95 43.65 23.55 32.58
N ASP A 96 44.07 22.51 33.30
CA ASP A 96 45.00 21.49 32.77
C ASP A 96 44.39 20.08 32.60
N LYS A 97 43.08 19.90 32.76
CA LYS A 97 42.43 18.59 32.52
C LYS A 97 41.05 18.75 31.88
N THR A 98 40.87 18.00 30.77
CA THR A 98 39.63 17.63 30.03
C THR A 98 38.91 18.69 29.17
N CYS A 99 38.93 18.54 27.83
CA CYS A 99 37.76 18.48 26.90
C CYS A 99 38.12 18.74 25.40
N ILE A 100 37.15 18.53 24.48
CA ILE A 100 37.19 18.54 22.98
C ILE A 100 36.20 19.62 22.43
N VAL A 101 36.46 20.30 21.29
CA VAL A 101 35.58 21.32 20.63
C VAL A 101 34.97 20.72 19.36
N ASP A 102 33.68 20.95 19.21
CA ASP A 102 32.91 20.81 17.97
C ASP A 102 32.59 22.22 17.41
N LEU A 103 33.03 22.50 16.18
CA LEU A 103 32.90 23.81 15.51
C LEU A 103 31.53 23.93 14.81
N ARG A 104 30.43 23.84 15.56
CA ARG A 104 29.10 24.19 15.05
C ARG A 104 28.82 25.68 15.22
N TYR A 105 28.39 26.28 14.12
CA TYR A 105 28.40 27.73 13.84
C TYR A 105 27.28 28.53 14.54
N GLU A 106 26.81 28.10 15.71
CA GLU A 106 25.57 28.61 16.29
C GLU A 106 25.72 29.95 17.04
N HIS A 107 26.94 30.53 17.16
CA HIS A 107 27.18 31.73 17.99
C HIS A 107 27.86 32.91 17.27
N PHE A 108 27.83 32.97 15.94
CA PHE A 108 28.22 34.20 15.23
C PHE A 108 27.03 35.17 15.13
N PRO A 109 27.06 36.35 15.78
CA PRO A 109 26.00 37.34 15.62
C PRO A 109 26.25 38.07 14.31
N VAL A 110 25.35 37.95 13.33
CA VAL A 110 25.46 38.74 12.10
C VAL A 110 24.12 39.34 11.70
N ASN A 111 23.94 40.60 12.11
CA ASN A 111 23.01 41.53 11.51
C ASN A 111 23.59 42.03 10.17
N ALA A 112 23.12 41.48 9.05
CA ALA A 112 23.04 42.18 7.75
C ALA A 112 22.37 41.27 6.72
N SER A 113 21.24 41.77 6.21
CA SER A 113 20.45 41.29 5.07
C SER A 113 21.33 40.98 3.86
N ASP A 114 21.16 39.81 3.24
CA ASP A 114 21.41 39.63 1.81
C ASP A 114 20.86 38.27 1.33
N ALA A 115 20.02 38.32 0.29
CA ALA A 115 19.49 37.16 -0.44
C ALA A 115 20.59 36.26 -1.06
N ALA A 116 21.85 36.71 -1.08
CA ALA A 116 23.01 35.96 -1.53
C ALA A 116 23.52 34.91 -0.52
N LYS A 117 23.04 34.93 0.74
CA LYS A 117 23.39 33.93 1.77
C LYS A 117 22.48 32.69 1.76
N ASP A 118 21.39 32.70 0.99
CA ASP A 118 20.42 31.58 0.95
C ASP A 118 20.90 30.36 0.15
N ASP A 119 21.95 30.48 -0.68
CA ASP A 119 22.44 29.38 -1.53
C ASP A 119 23.65 28.61 -0.95
N ILE A 120 24.27 29.11 0.12
CA ILE A 120 25.59 28.59 0.58
C ILE A 120 25.48 27.43 1.58
N TYR A 121 24.33 27.17 2.22
CA TYR A 121 24.24 26.19 3.31
C TYR A 121 23.06 25.18 3.24
N GLU A 122 23.46 23.90 3.20
CA GLU A 122 22.92 22.77 4.00
C GLU A 122 21.80 21.87 3.46
N GLY A 123 21.97 21.30 2.27
CA GLY A 123 21.29 20.05 1.90
C GLY A 123 22.21 19.17 1.07
N GLU A 124 21.95 17.85 1.00
CA GLU A 124 22.60 17.05 -0.03
C GLU A 124 22.29 17.64 -1.41
N VAL A 125 23.33 17.81 -2.24
CA VAL A 125 23.18 18.31 -3.60
C VAL A 125 22.32 17.33 -4.39
N MET A 126 21.08 17.73 -4.67
CA MET A 126 20.18 16.98 -5.52
C MET A 126 20.57 17.23 -6.99
N VAL A 127 21.37 16.33 -7.54
CA VAL A 127 21.70 16.32 -8.97
C VAL A 127 20.67 15.45 -9.69
N LEU A 128 19.86 16.08 -10.54
CA LEU A 128 18.96 15.36 -11.44
C LEU A 128 19.71 14.92 -12.69
N ARG A 129 19.24 13.83 -13.29
CA ARG A 129 19.65 13.41 -14.63
C ARG A 129 18.92 14.25 -15.68
N LYS A 130 19.42 14.30 -16.92
CA LYS A 130 18.80 15.14 -17.96
C LYS A 130 17.35 14.74 -18.24
N TYR A 131 17.06 13.44 -18.32
CA TYR A 131 15.67 12.98 -18.47
C TYR A 131 14.78 13.34 -17.26
N GLN A 132 15.36 13.47 -16.06
CA GLN A 132 14.63 13.84 -14.85
C GLN A 132 14.32 15.35 -14.84
N GLU A 133 15.25 16.18 -15.31
CA GLU A 133 15.05 17.61 -15.52
C GLU A 133 13.96 17.85 -16.58
N GLU A 134 14.05 17.15 -17.71
CA GLU A 134 13.06 17.20 -18.81
C GLU A 134 11.63 16.98 -18.30
N ILE A 135 11.40 15.91 -17.53
CA ILE A 135 10.05 15.58 -17.06
C ILE A 135 9.57 16.47 -15.90
N ALA A 136 10.48 17.12 -15.19
CA ALA A 136 10.17 18.03 -14.08
C ALA A 136 9.81 19.44 -14.55
N GLN A 137 10.28 19.85 -15.73
CA GLN A 137 10.19 21.23 -16.22
C GLN A 137 8.76 21.82 -16.17
N PRO A 138 7.71 21.17 -16.69
CA PRO A 138 6.36 21.75 -16.66
C PRO A 138 5.85 22.00 -15.22
N ALA A 139 6.29 21.17 -14.26
CA ALA A 139 5.94 21.35 -12.86
C ALA A 139 6.73 22.51 -12.21
N TYR A 140 7.97 22.76 -12.62
CA TYR A 140 8.70 23.96 -12.20
C TYR A 140 8.05 25.26 -12.68
N ASP A 141 7.43 25.22 -13.87
CA ASP A 141 6.69 26.34 -14.45
C ASP A 141 5.32 26.59 -13.80
N GLY A 142 4.97 25.81 -12.77
CA GLY A 142 3.72 25.96 -12.02
C GLY A 142 2.50 25.29 -12.66
N GLN A 143 2.69 24.48 -13.72
CA GLN A 143 1.59 23.81 -14.42
C GLN A 143 1.15 22.54 -13.68
N ASN A 144 -0.15 22.24 -13.74
CA ASN A 144 -0.65 20.96 -13.25
C ASN A 144 -0.18 19.85 -14.20
N THR A 145 0.64 18.94 -13.69
CA THR A 145 1.46 18.05 -14.52
C THR A 145 1.33 16.59 -14.09
N LEU A 146 1.12 15.68 -15.04
CA LEU A 146 1.21 14.23 -14.83
C LEU A 146 2.56 13.75 -15.37
N ILE A 147 3.44 13.36 -14.45
CA ILE A 147 4.76 12.83 -14.76
C ILE A 147 4.62 11.32 -14.94
N CYS A 148 4.73 10.88 -16.19
CA CYS A 148 4.75 9.47 -16.58
C CYS A 148 6.19 9.05 -16.89
N ALA A 149 6.82 8.39 -15.92
CA ALA A 149 8.18 7.88 -16.08
C ALA A 149 8.28 6.48 -15.48
N PRO A 150 9.06 5.57 -16.08
CA PRO A 150 9.18 4.20 -15.58
C PRO A 150 9.53 4.15 -14.06
N THR A 151 8.98 3.21 -13.29
CA THR A 151 9.37 2.94 -11.89
C THR A 151 10.89 2.90 -11.67
N GLY A 152 11.30 3.48 -10.54
CA GLY A 152 12.66 3.72 -10.06
C GLY A 152 13.69 4.33 -11.02
N THR A 153 13.19 5.03 -12.04
CA THR A 153 13.85 6.17 -12.69
C THR A 153 13.96 7.41 -11.77
N GLY A 154 13.68 7.25 -10.47
CA GLY A 154 13.77 8.33 -9.48
C GLY A 154 12.59 9.32 -9.50
N LYS A 155 11.36 8.90 -9.82
CA LYS A 155 10.16 9.76 -9.73
C LYS A 155 10.03 10.50 -8.38
N THR A 156 10.34 9.83 -7.26
CA THR A 156 10.31 10.53 -5.96
C THR A 156 11.44 11.57 -5.84
N VAL A 157 12.60 11.35 -6.46
CA VAL A 157 13.68 12.36 -6.50
C VAL A 157 13.22 13.57 -7.32
N VAL A 158 12.56 13.33 -8.46
CA VAL A 158 11.92 14.39 -9.26
C VAL A 158 10.90 15.17 -8.42
N ALA A 159 10.02 14.47 -7.70
CA ALA A 159 9.03 15.09 -6.83
C ALA A 159 9.67 15.89 -5.68
N ALA A 160 10.74 15.38 -5.08
CA ALA A 160 11.51 16.10 -4.06
C ALA A 160 12.17 17.37 -4.64
N SER A 161 12.62 17.33 -5.90
CA SER A 161 13.16 18.50 -6.60
C SER A 161 12.08 19.55 -6.86
N ILE A 162 10.92 19.14 -7.36
CA ILE A 162 9.77 20.01 -7.57
C ILE A 162 9.33 20.64 -6.24
N ALA A 163 9.24 19.85 -5.17
CA ALA A 163 8.91 20.32 -3.84
C ALA A 163 9.92 21.37 -3.34
N ARG A 164 11.22 21.10 -3.49
CA ARG A 164 12.29 22.05 -3.11
C ARG A 164 12.18 23.35 -3.91
N ASN A 165 12.03 23.29 -5.23
CA ASN A 165 11.87 24.48 -6.07
C ASN A 165 10.63 25.30 -5.67
N HIS A 166 9.49 24.63 -5.47
CA HIS A 166 8.24 25.27 -5.06
C HIS A 166 8.37 26.02 -3.73
N LEU A 167 9.01 25.40 -2.73
CA LEU A 167 9.26 26.02 -1.42
C LEU A 167 10.22 27.21 -1.52
N ILE A 168 11.30 27.09 -2.30
CA ILE A 168 12.28 28.17 -2.50
C ILE A 168 11.64 29.35 -3.22
N MET A 169 10.95 29.10 -4.34
CA MET A 169 10.33 30.16 -5.14
C MET A 169 9.20 30.83 -4.40
N GLY A 170 8.38 30.07 -3.67
CA GLY A 170 7.34 30.68 -2.86
C GLY A 170 7.90 31.52 -1.72
N ARG A 171 9.00 31.10 -1.05
CA ARG A 171 9.68 31.94 -0.06
C ARG A 171 10.25 33.23 -0.69
N LYS A 172 10.93 33.12 -1.84
CA LYS A 172 11.47 34.28 -2.59
C LYS A 172 10.37 35.29 -2.96
N ASN A 173 9.18 34.79 -3.28
CA ASN A 173 8.03 35.60 -3.69
C ASN A 173 7.05 35.93 -2.54
N ASN A 174 7.40 35.64 -1.28
CA ASN A 174 6.53 35.81 -0.11
C ASN A 174 5.14 35.16 -0.25
N LEU A 175 5.07 34.01 -0.92
CA LEU A 175 3.87 33.22 -1.08
C LEU A 175 3.76 32.17 0.03
N HIS A 176 2.52 31.87 0.42
CA HIS A 176 2.24 30.76 1.33
C HIS A 176 2.57 29.43 0.65
N THR A 177 3.58 28.72 1.16
CA THR A 177 4.00 27.40 0.64
C THR A 177 3.76 26.30 1.65
N LYS A 178 2.84 25.39 1.33
CA LYS A 178 2.60 24.15 2.05
C LYS A 178 2.34 23.01 1.07
N ILE A 179 2.98 21.87 1.29
CA ILE A 179 2.97 20.73 0.36
C ILE A 179 2.26 19.55 1.00
N CYS A 180 1.34 18.92 0.26
CA CYS A 180 0.75 17.64 0.62
C CYS A 180 1.24 16.56 -0.35
N PHE A 181 1.78 15.47 0.17
CA PHE A 181 2.24 14.33 -0.62
C PHE A 181 1.39 13.11 -0.28
N PHE A 182 0.52 12.72 -1.21
CA PHE A 182 -0.35 11.57 -1.04
C PHE A 182 0.37 10.26 -1.35
N VAL A 183 0.26 9.30 -0.43
CA VAL A 183 0.80 7.94 -0.58
C VAL A 183 -0.29 6.93 -0.27
N THR A 184 -0.54 5.98 -1.17
CA THR A 184 -1.62 4.98 -1.02
C THR A 184 -1.31 3.87 -0.02
N ASN A 185 -0.02 3.58 0.24
CA ASN A 185 0.40 2.46 1.08
C ASN A 185 1.27 2.94 2.26
N VAL A 186 0.89 2.50 3.46
CA VAL A 186 1.51 2.87 4.75
C VAL A 186 2.99 2.49 4.82
N VAL A 187 3.42 1.41 4.15
CA VAL A 187 4.83 0.99 4.12
C VAL A 187 5.71 2.03 3.40
N PHE A 188 5.20 2.71 2.37
CA PHE A 188 5.98 3.70 1.61
C PHE A 188 5.95 5.07 2.23
N LEU A 189 4.95 5.33 3.07
CA LEU A 189 4.80 6.62 3.72
C LEU A 189 6.06 6.98 4.54
N GLU A 190 6.64 6.02 5.28
CA GLU A 190 7.93 6.22 5.97
C GLU A 190 9.10 6.43 4.99
N GLN A 191 9.17 5.67 3.90
CA GLN A 191 10.25 5.73 2.92
C GLN A 191 10.27 7.08 2.18
N GLN A 192 9.12 7.50 1.65
CA GLN A 192 8.97 8.79 0.96
C GLN A 192 9.27 9.94 1.92
N THR A 193 8.82 9.83 3.17
CA THR A 193 9.12 10.85 4.20
C THR A 193 10.61 10.97 4.49
N LYS A 194 11.32 9.85 4.63
CA LYS A 194 12.78 9.88 4.83
C LYS A 194 13.49 10.55 3.65
N LEU A 195 13.07 10.26 2.42
CA LEU A 195 13.65 10.89 1.24
C LEU A 195 13.39 12.40 1.21
N LEU A 196 12.15 12.84 1.44
CA LEU A 196 11.81 14.26 1.51
C LEU A 196 12.56 14.95 2.65
N LYS A 197 12.61 14.35 3.85
CA LYS A 197 13.40 14.86 4.98
C LYS A 197 14.88 15.05 4.63
N ARG A 198 15.48 14.10 3.89
CA ARG A 198 16.88 14.20 3.44
C ARG A 198 17.13 15.43 2.58
N PHE A 199 16.19 15.80 1.71
CA PHE A 199 16.38 16.89 0.74
C PHE A 199 15.83 18.25 1.18
N VAL A 200 14.76 18.30 1.96
CA VAL A 200 14.11 19.56 2.39
C VAL A 200 14.01 19.72 3.91
N GLY A 201 14.30 18.67 4.69
CA GLY A 201 14.12 18.66 6.15
C GLY A 201 15.05 19.58 6.94
N HIS A 202 16.12 20.07 6.32
CA HIS A 202 17.04 21.05 6.92
C HIS A 202 16.40 22.44 7.08
N ARG A 203 15.46 22.80 6.18
CA ARG A 203 14.81 24.12 6.13
C ARG A 203 13.33 24.09 6.44
N TRP A 204 12.67 22.97 6.16
CA TRP A 204 11.21 22.85 6.24
C TRP A 204 10.80 21.68 7.12
N LYS A 205 9.75 21.88 7.91
CA LYS A 205 9.21 20.86 8.80
C LYS A 205 8.47 19.81 7.99
N VAL A 206 9.05 18.62 7.91
CA VAL A 206 8.46 17.46 7.22
C VAL A 206 7.88 16.49 8.24
N VAL A 207 6.61 16.14 8.06
CA VAL A 207 5.92 15.15 8.89
C VAL A 207 5.18 14.15 8.03
N PHE A 208 4.91 12.98 8.63
CA PHE A 208 4.07 11.98 8.01
C PHE A 208 2.87 11.68 8.90
N LEU A 209 1.72 11.42 8.28
CA LEU A 209 0.46 11.16 8.96
C LEU A 209 -0.17 9.90 8.38
N CYS A 210 -0.41 8.90 9.23
CA CYS A 210 -1.08 7.65 8.86
C CYS A 210 -2.09 7.26 9.94
N GLY A 211 -3.09 6.45 9.59
CA GLY A 211 -4.18 6.07 10.50
C GLY A 211 -3.76 5.32 11.77
N VAL A 212 -2.49 4.90 11.90
CA VAL A 212 -1.95 4.22 13.09
C VAL A 212 -1.43 5.21 14.14
N ALA A 213 -1.13 6.47 13.77
CA ALA A 213 -0.62 7.52 14.66
C ALA A 213 -1.77 8.31 15.34
N ALA A 214 -2.62 7.58 16.07
CA ALA A 214 -3.99 7.96 16.42
C ALA A 214 -4.18 8.94 17.59
N ASN A 215 -3.19 9.76 17.95
CA ASN A 215 -3.34 10.85 18.94
C ASN A 215 -2.87 12.21 18.40
N THR A 216 -2.52 12.29 17.11
CA THR A 216 -2.00 13.53 16.53
C THR A 216 -3.15 14.35 15.98
N PRO A 217 -3.41 15.58 16.45
CA PRO A 217 -4.45 16.43 15.89
C PRO A 217 -4.10 16.74 14.43
N VAL A 218 -4.76 16.07 13.48
CA VAL A 218 -4.33 16.04 12.07
C VAL A 218 -4.36 17.44 11.46
N ALA A 219 -5.42 18.22 11.73
CA ALA A 219 -5.56 19.60 11.27
C ALA A 219 -4.46 20.52 11.84
N GLU A 220 -4.18 20.45 13.15
CA GLU A 220 -3.14 21.28 13.79
C GLU A 220 -1.74 20.87 13.32
N THR A 221 -1.52 19.58 13.08
CA THR A 221 -0.27 19.07 12.53
C THR A 221 -0.04 19.58 11.11
N ILE A 222 -1.09 19.57 10.28
CA ILE A 222 -1.04 20.16 8.94
C ILE A 222 -0.75 21.66 9.05
N ALA A 223 -1.35 22.38 10.00
CA ALA A 223 -1.12 23.81 10.18
C ALA A 223 0.34 24.13 10.53
N THR A 224 0.97 23.33 11.40
CA THR A 224 2.31 23.57 11.96
C THR A 224 3.49 23.09 11.12
N HIS A 225 3.24 22.30 10.06
CA HIS A 225 4.28 21.71 9.20
C HIS A 225 4.22 22.21 7.75
N ASP A 226 5.35 22.18 7.05
CA ASP A 226 5.48 22.70 5.69
C ASP A 226 5.24 21.62 4.62
N VAL A 227 5.70 20.40 4.89
CA VAL A 227 5.57 19.24 3.99
C VAL A 227 4.91 18.09 4.75
N ILE A 228 3.74 17.68 4.26
CA ILE A 228 2.90 16.67 4.89
C ILE A 228 2.83 15.45 3.97
N VAL A 229 3.37 14.31 4.41
CA VAL A 229 3.22 13.02 3.71
C VAL A 229 2.07 12.24 4.34
N ILE A 230 1.00 11.97 3.60
CA ILE A 230 -0.26 11.50 4.21
C ILE A 230 -0.98 10.45 3.36
N THR A 231 -1.71 9.54 4.02
CA THR A 231 -2.66 8.69 3.31
C THR A 231 -3.91 9.49 2.92
N PRO A 232 -4.42 9.37 1.69
CA PRO A 232 -5.49 10.24 1.19
C PRO A 232 -6.78 10.14 2.00
N GLN A 233 -7.06 8.98 2.62
CA GLN A 233 -8.26 8.79 3.44
C GLN A 233 -8.31 9.74 4.66
N LEU A 234 -7.17 10.15 5.22
CA LEU A 234 -7.15 11.09 6.34
C LEU A 234 -7.62 12.49 5.92
N ILE A 235 -7.26 12.94 4.72
CA ILE A 235 -7.77 14.21 4.16
C ILE A 235 -9.27 14.11 3.86
N VAL A 236 -9.74 12.97 3.33
CA VAL A 236 -11.18 12.74 3.13
C VAL A 236 -11.95 12.81 4.45
N ASN A 237 -11.41 12.22 5.52
CA ASN A 237 -12.04 12.27 6.85
C ASN A 237 -12.11 13.71 7.37
N LEU A 238 -10.99 14.46 7.31
CA LEU A 238 -10.95 15.88 7.71
C LEU A 238 -11.97 16.75 6.96
N MET A 239 -12.12 16.52 5.66
CA MET A 239 -13.09 17.25 4.84
C MET A 239 -14.54 16.92 5.22
N ASN A 240 -14.82 15.69 5.67
CA ASN A 240 -16.15 15.29 6.12
C ASN A 240 -16.46 15.87 7.51
N ASP A 241 -15.51 15.82 8.44
CA ASP A 241 -15.65 16.29 9.84
C ASP A 241 -15.84 17.82 9.93
N SER A 242 -15.27 18.58 8.99
CA SER A 242 -15.45 20.04 8.90
C SER A 242 -16.89 20.51 8.59
N ASN A 243 -17.81 19.57 8.30
CA ASN A 243 -19.23 19.87 8.14
C ASN A 243 -20.02 19.83 9.46
N GLU A 244 -19.40 19.44 10.58
CA GLU A 244 -19.99 19.53 11.92
C GLU A 244 -19.59 20.86 12.59
N LYS A 245 -20.55 21.48 13.29
CA LYS A 245 -20.53 22.89 13.70
C LYS A 245 -19.39 23.34 14.65
N ASN A 246 -18.43 22.48 15.03
CA ASN A 246 -17.46 22.77 16.10
C ASN A 246 -16.01 22.26 15.86
N SER A 247 -15.56 21.96 14.64
CA SER A 247 -14.16 21.58 14.37
C SER A 247 -13.43 22.61 13.47
N VAL A 248 -12.10 22.68 13.59
CA VAL A 248 -11.22 23.59 12.80
C VAL A 248 -11.52 23.44 11.30
N LEU A 249 -11.90 24.54 10.65
CA LEU A 249 -12.33 24.54 9.25
C LEU A 249 -11.15 24.21 8.31
N PHE A 250 -11.03 22.94 7.91
CA PHE A 250 -10.02 22.48 6.97
C PHE A 250 -10.45 22.74 5.51
N SER A 251 -9.53 23.24 4.69
CA SER A 251 -9.73 23.47 3.26
C SER A 251 -8.50 23.06 2.46
N LEU A 252 -8.70 22.55 1.24
CA LEU A 252 -7.62 22.19 0.32
C LEU A 252 -6.74 23.39 -0.07
N SER A 253 -7.27 24.61 0.01
CA SER A 253 -6.50 25.86 -0.17
C SER A 253 -5.48 26.11 0.94
N SER A 254 -5.47 25.30 2.00
CA SER A 254 -4.36 25.26 2.97
C SER A 254 -3.08 24.71 2.34
N PHE A 255 -3.15 24.01 1.21
CA PHE A 255 -2.00 23.56 0.45
C PHE A 255 -1.77 24.46 -0.77
N SER A 256 -0.50 24.54 -1.17
CA SER A 256 -0.05 25.25 -2.38
C SER A 256 0.40 24.28 -3.48
N LEU A 257 0.73 23.03 -3.14
CA LEU A 257 1.13 21.99 -4.06
C LEU A 257 0.71 20.62 -3.48
N MET A 258 0.09 19.78 -4.31
CA MET A 258 -0.28 18.41 -3.96
C MET A 258 0.35 17.41 -4.92
N PHE A 259 1.07 16.44 -4.38
CA PHE A 259 1.56 15.28 -5.13
C PHE A 259 0.61 14.09 -4.98
N PHE A 260 0.28 13.45 -6.10
CA PHE A 260 -0.46 12.20 -6.14
C PHE A 260 0.47 11.09 -6.60
N ASP A 261 1.01 10.31 -5.66
CA ASP A 261 1.78 9.10 -5.99
C ASP A 261 0.85 8.01 -6.51
N GLU A 262 1.26 7.32 -7.58
CA GLU A 262 0.42 6.41 -8.36
C GLU A 262 -0.92 7.04 -8.79
N ALA A 263 -0.81 8.19 -9.46
CA ALA A 263 -1.91 9.04 -9.89
C ALA A 263 -3.00 8.35 -10.72
N HIS A 264 -2.71 7.23 -11.40
CA HIS A 264 -3.71 6.47 -12.16
C HIS A 264 -4.84 5.89 -11.27
N HIS A 265 -4.67 5.84 -9.94
CA HIS A 265 -5.74 5.48 -8.99
C HIS A 265 -6.84 6.56 -8.85
N ALA A 266 -6.66 7.75 -9.41
CA ALA A 266 -7.64 8.85 -9.35
C ALA A 266 -8.86 8.60 -10.27
N ASP A 267 -9.58 7.50 -10.04
CA ASP A 267 -10.81 7.14 -10.75
C ASP A 267 -11.86 6.56 -9.80
N GLY A 268 -13.13 6.58 -10.24
CA GLY A 268 -14.26 6.03 -9.50
C GLY A 268 -14.41 6.62 -8.10
N ASN A 269 -14.47 5.75 -7.08
CA ASN A 269 -14.64 6.14 -5.67
C ASN A 269 -13.33 6.10 -4.87
N HIS A 270 -12.18 6.07 -5.54
CA HIS A 270 -10.89 6.12 -4.85
C HIS A 270 -10.74 7.46 -4.09
N PRO A 271 -10.12 7.49 -2.89
CA PRO A 271 -9.95 8.71 -2.12
C PRO A 271 -9.33 9.88 -2.89
N TYR A 272 -8.42 9.62 -3.84
CA TYR A 272 -7.88 10.66 -4.74
C TYR A 272 -8.97 11.38 -5.53
N ASN A 273 -9.89 10.62 -6.14
CA ASN A 273 -10.95 11.21 -6.93
C ASN A 273 -11.96 11.95 -6.04
N VAL A 274 -12.18 11.49 -4.80
CA VAL A 274 -13.02 12.21 -3.82
C VAL A 274 -12.43 13.57 -3.45
N ILE A 275 -11.12 13.62 -3.18
CA ILE A 275 -10.40 14.87 -2.90
C ILE A 275 -10.47 15.81 -4.11
N MET A 276 -10.19 15.29 -5.30
CA MET A 276 -10.22 16.10 -6.52
C MET A 276 -11.62 16.56 -6.90
N ASN A 277 -12.67 15.80 -6.58
CA ASN A 277 -14.04 16.26 -6.78
C ASN A 277 -14.30 17.54 -5.98
N ASN A 278 -13.83 17.62 -4.73
CA ASN A 278 -13.93 18.85 -3.95
C ASN A 278 -13.07 19.98 -4.52
N TYR A 279 -11.85 19.68 -4.97
CA TYR A 279 -11.00 20.64 -5.68
C TYR A 279 -11.73 21.25 -6.90
N HIS A 280 -12.35 20.42 -7.73
CA HIS A 280 -13.14 20.86 -8.88
C HIS A 280 -14.35 21.70 -8.46
N ASP A 281 -15.05 21.30 -7.40
CA ASP A 281 -16.20 22.04 -6.88
C ASP A 281 -15.77 23.43 -6.36
N MET A 282 -14.62 23.53 -5.68
CA MET A 282 -14.03 24.80 -5.25
C MET A 282 -13.64 25.67 -6.45
N LYS A 283 -12.97 25.08 -7.46
CA LYS A 283 -12.56 25.76 -8.70
C LYS A 283 -13.76 26.31 -9.47
N HIS A 284 -14.83 25.52 -9.59
CA HIS A 284 -16.03 25.90 -10.33
C HIS A 284 -16.90 26.91 -9.57
N THR A 285 -17.06 26.76 -8.26
CA THR A 285 -17.90 27.67 -7.46
C THR A 285 -17.20 28.98 -7.09
N GLY A 286 -15.89 29.08 -7.28
CA GLY A 286 -15.08 30.22 -6.85
C GLY A 286 -14.98 30.37 -5.33
N LYS A 287 -15.43 29.37 -4.55
CA LYS A 287 -15.34 29.36 -3.08
C LYS A 287 -13.91 29.03 -2.63
N ILE A 288 -13.02 30.00 -2.78
CA ILE A 288 -11.64 29.94 -2.28
C ILE A 288 -11.53 30.91 -1.10
N LEU A 289 -11.08 30.42 0.05
CA LEU A 289 -10.96 31.24 1.28
C LEU A 289 -9.88 32.32 1.12
N ASP A 290 -10.18 33.55 1.59
CA ASP A 290 -9.30 34.71 1.81
C ASP A 290 -7.96 34.71 1.08
N GLY A 291 -7.96 35.15 -0.19
CA GLY A 291 -6.73 35.45 -0.95
C GLY A 291 -5.82 34.26 -1.27
N LYS A 292 -6.19 33.03 -0.84
CA LYS A 292 -5.44 31.81 -1.16
C LYS A 292 -5.74 31.37 -2.59
N ARG A 293 -4.87 30.53 -3.14
CA ARG A 293 -5.06 29.89 -4.45
C ARG A 293 -5.32 28.41 -4.25
N LEU A 294 -5.87 27.76 -5.27
CA LEU A 294 -5.90 26.30 -5.30
C LEU A 294 -4.48 25.75 -5.44
N PRO A 295 -4.17 24.59 -4.84
CA PRO A 295 -2.86 24.00 -4.98
C PRO A 295 -2.56 23.60 -6.43
N GLN A 296 -1.29 23.73 -6.83
CA GLN A 296 -0.77 23.06 -8.01
C GLN A 296 -0.89 21.54 -7.81
N ILE A 297 -1.21 20.81 -8.89
CA ILE A 297 -1.37 19.36 -8.87
C ILE A 297 -0.26 18.69 -9.65
N VAL A 298 0.47 17.78 -9.02
CA VAL A 298 1.49 16.95 -9.67
C VAL A 298 1.16 15.48 -9.47
N GLY A 299 0.81 14.79 -10.55
CA GLY A 299 0.63 13.34 -10.54
C GLY A 299 1.94 12.62 -10.87
N LEU A 300 2.25 11.55 -10.15
CA LEU A 300 3.38 10.67 -10.46
C LEU A 300 2.84 9.30 -10.83
N THR A 301 3.27 8.74 -11.96
CA THR A 301 2.93 7.36 -12.28
C THR A 301 3.97 6.67 -13.16
N ALA A 302 4.09 5.36 -13.02
CA ALA A 302 4.89 4.53 -13.91
C ALA A 302 4.22 4.24 -15.25
N SER A 303 2.89 4.20 -15.25
CA SER A 303 2.06 3.84 -16.39
C SER A 303 0.69 4.45 -16.20
N LEU A 304 0.16 5.03 -17.27
CA LEU A 304 -1.22 5.54 -17.29
C LEU A 304 -2.24 4.39 -17.32
N GLY A 305 -1.83 3.20 -17.75
CA GLY A 305 -2.76 2.15 -18.16
C GLY A 305 -3.57 2.56 -19.39
N ILE A 306 -4.34 1.64 -19.96
CA ILE A 306 -5.27 1.98 -21.06
C ILE A 306 -6.73 1.66 -20.70
N GLY A 307 -7.03 1.39 -19.43
CA GLY A 307 -8.37 1.06 -18.95
C GLY A 307 -8.97 -0.15 -19.68
N SER A 308 -10.10 0.03 -20.34
CA SER A 308 -10.74 -1.00 -21.19
C SER A 308 -10.45 -0.83 -22.69
N ALA A 309 -9.59 0.13 -23.07
CA ALA A 309 -9.30 0.45 -24.46
C ALA A 309 -8.73 -0.75 -25.23
N GLN A 310 -9.18 -0.92 -26.47
CA GLN A 310 -8.69 -1.92 -27.43
C GLN A 310 -7.77 -1.31 -28.50
N ASN A 311 -7.74 0.01 -28.64
CA ASN A 311 -6.94 0.72 -29.62
C ASN A 311 -6.34 2.01 -29.05
N ALA A 312 -5.44 2.64 -29.82
CA ALA A 312 -4.69 3.80 -29.37
C ALA A 312 -5.58 5.05 -29.18
N SER A 313 -6.67 5.21 -29.95
CA SER A 313 -7.59 6.34 -29.80
C SER A 313 -8.35 6.27 -28.48
N GLU A 314 -8.93 5.11 -28.17
CA GLU A 314 -9.60 4.86 -26.88
C GLU A 314 -8.62 5.00 -25.70
N ALA A 315 -7.36 4.64 -25.89
CA ALA A 315 -6.33 4.85 -24.85
C ALA A 315 -6.04 6.34 -24.62
N VAL A 316 -6.04 7.19 -25.66
CA VAL A 316 -5.94 8.65 -25.50
C VAL A 316 -7.13 9.20 -24.71
N GLU A 317 -8.36 8.74 -25.00
CA GLU A 317 -9.55 9.13 -24.22
C GLU A 317 -9.43 8.74 -22.74
N HIS A 318 -8.81 7.59 -22.46
CA HIS A 318 -8.51 7.16 -21.10
C HIS A 318 -7.48 8.08 -20.41
N PHE A 319 -6.42 8.51 -21.10
CA PHE A 319 -5.45 9.46 -20.56
C PHE A 319 -6.10 10.80 -20.25
N ILE A 320 -6.92 11.32 -21.18
CA ILE A 320 -7.71 12.54 -21.00
C ILE A 320 -8.61 12.42 -19.77
N LYS A 321 -9.27 11.26 -19.58
CA LYS A 321 -10.11 11.00 -18.40
C LYS A 321 -9.32 11.13 -17.09
N ILE A 322 -8.17 10.46 -16.98
CA ILE A 322 -7.33 10.50 -15.76
C ILE A 322 -6.84 11.92 -15.50
N CYS A 323 -6.34 12.61 -16.54
CA CYS A 323 -5.85 13.98 -16.42
C CYS A 323 -6.98 14.94 -16.02
N ALA A 324 -8.18 14.79 -16.57
CA ALA A 324 -9.35 15.58 -16.18
C ALA A 324 -9.78 15.33 -14.74
N ASN A 325 -9.73 14.08 -14.25
CA ASN A 325 -10.02 13.80 -12.85
C ASN A 325 -9.07 14.54 -11.90
N LEU A 326 -7.78 14.67 -12.27
CA LEU A 326 -6.74 15.36 -11.49
C LEU A 326 -6.56 16.85 -11.82
N ASP A 327 -7.34 17.42 -12.75
CA ASP A 327 -7.16 18.79 -13.26
C ASP A 327 -5.74 19.04 -13.84
N ILE A 328 -5.16 18.02 -14.48
CA ILE A 328 -3.83 18.06 -15.08
C ILE A 328 -3.93 18.44 -16.55
N THR A 329 -3.25 19.52 -16.94
CA THR A 329 -3.26 19.99 -18.33
C THR A 329 -2.07 19.49 -19.14
N VAL A 330 -0.98 19.07 -18.48
CA VAL A 330 0.24 18.63 -19.15
C VAL A 330 0.61 17.20 -18.81
N LEU A 331 0.77 16.38 -19.85
CA LEU A 331 1.31 15.04 -19.76
C LEU A 331 2.82 15.06 -20.06
N SER A 332 3.63 14.92 -19.01
CA SER A 332 5.09 14.98 -19.05
C SER A 332 5.71 13.59 -19.06
N TYR A 333 6.53 13.29 -20.06
CA TYR A 333 7.26 12.02 -20.22
C TYR A 333 8.52 12.23 -21.06
N VAL A 334 9.49 11.32 -20.93
CA VAL A 334 10.81 11.44 -21.59
C VAL A 334 10.69 11.29 -23.10
N ARG A 335 11.17 12.29 -23.84
CA ARG A 335 11.21 12.36 -25.30
C ARG A 335 12.63 12.57 -25.80
N GLU A 336 13.31 13.58 -25.26
CA GLU A 336 14.64 14.01 -25.74
C GLU A 336 15.75 13.12 -25.18
N ASN A 337 15.69 12.80 -23.90
CA ASN A 337 16.74 12.05 -23.21
C ASN A 337 16.42 10.55 -23.09
N ILE A 338 15.76 9.98 -24.11
CA ILE A 338 15.30 8.59 -24.09
C ILE A 338 16.46 7.57 -24.02
N ASP A 339 17.61 7.89 -24.61
CA ASP A 339 18.76 6.99 -24.61
C ASP A 339 19.46 6.97 -23.24
N GLU A 340 19.51 8.11 -22.54
CA GLU A 340 19.93 8.15 -21.14
C GLU A 340 18.99 7.30 -20.28
N LEU A 341 17.66 7.45 -20.46
CA LEU A 341 16.67 6.63 -19.76
C LEU A 341 16.89 5.13 -20.01
N ARG A 342 17.11 4.73 -21.28
CA ARG A 342 17.35 3.32 -21.68
C ARG A 342 18.62 2.75 -21.06
N ALA A 343 19.68 3.54 -20.93
CA ALA A 343 20.92 3.08 -20.28
C ALA A 343 20.71 2.72 -18.80
N PHE A 344 19.77 3.39 -18.13
CA PHE A 344 19.35 3.05 -16.76
C PHE A 344 18.20 2.02 -16.69
N SER A 345 17.67 1.61 -17.86
CA SER A 345 16.48 0.80 -18.01
C SER A 345 16.76 -0.39 -18.94
N SER A 346 17.57 -1.37 -18.50
CA SER A 346 17.72 -2.62 -19.24
C SER A 346 16.42 -3.43 -19.16
N ILE A 347 15.68 -3.49 -20.25
CA ILE A 347 14.42 -4.25 -20.34
C ILE A 347 14.78 -5.75 -20.41
N ALA A 348 14.32 -6.54 -19.45
CA ALA A 348 14.40 -8.00 -19.54
C ALA A 348 13.48 -8.53 -20.65
N ALA A 349 13.88 -9.62 -21.29
CA ALA A 349 12.96 -10.39 -22.12
C ALA A 349 11.92 -11.07 -21.20
N ASP A 350 10.64 -10.87 -21.49
CA ASP A 350 9.56 -11.62 -20.85
C ASP A 350 9.56 -13.04 -21.42
N GLU A 351 9.78 -14.03 -20.55
CA GLU A 351 9.69 -15.45 -20.90
C GLU A 351 8.35 -16.00 -20.43
N THR A 352 7.62 -16.67 -21.31
CA THR A 352 6.40 -17.42 -20.92
C THR A 352 6.64 -18.90 -21.10
N LYS A 353 6.47 -19.66 -20.02
CA LYS A 353 6.60 -21.10 -19.96
C LYS A 353 5.24 -21.72 -19.66
N LEU A 354 4.64 -22.33 -20.68
CA LEU A 354 3.45 -23.14 -20.54
C LEU A 354 3.85 -24.57 -20.18
N VAL A 355 3.51 -25.03 -18.98
CA VAL A 355 3.69 -26.41 -18.52
C VAL A 355 2.35 -27.13 -18.68
N PRO A 356 2.17 -27.99 -19.70
CA PRO A 356 0.87 -28.59 -19.97
C PRO A 356 0.44 -29.50 -18.80
N PHE A 357 -0.71 -29.19 -18.20
CA PHE A 357 -1.34 -30.06 -17.20
C PHE A 357 -2.67 -30.59 -17.74
N ASN A 358 -2.73 -31.88 -18.06
CA ASN A 358 -3.93 -32.47 -18.64
C ASN A 358 -4.83 -33.09 -17.57
N ILE A 359 -5.78 -32.28 -17.09
CA ILE A 359 -6.86 -32.63 -16.16
C ILE A 359 -7.66 -33.87 -16.63
N LYS A 360 -7.70 -34.15 -17.94
CA LYS A 360 -8.52 -35.24 -18.50
C LYS A 360 -7.84 -36.60 -18.49
N THR A 361 -6.53 -36.66 -18.33
CA THR A 361 -5.76 -37.93 -18.39
C THR A 361 -5.16 -38.32 -17.05
N ASP A 362 -5.07 -37.38 -16.11
CA ASP A 362 -4.52 -37.63 -14.78
C ASP A 362 -5.48 -38.47 -13.92
N SER A 363 -5.01 -39.62 -13.44
CA SER A 363 -5.83 -40.60 -12.71
C SER A 363 -6.31 -40.09 -11.35
N ILE A 364 -5.53 -39.27 -10.66
CA ILE A 364 -5.87 -38.68 -9.37
C ILE A 364 -6.94 -37.60 -9.58
N VAL A 365 -6.75 -36.74 -10.58
CA VAL A 365 -7.72 -35.71 -10.94
C VAL A 365 -9.06 -36.36 -11.35
N ILE A 366 -9.02 -37.37 -12.22
CA ILE A 366 -10.23 -38.12 -12.63
C ILE A 366 -10.93 -38.73 -11.40
N GLY A 367 -10.17 -39.32 -10.47
CA GLY A 367 -10.71 -39.87 -9.24
C GLY A 367 -11.39 -38.81 -8.37
N ILE A 368 -10.77 -37.65 -8.17
CA ILE A 368 -11.38 -36.52 -7.44
C ILE A 368 -12.62 -35.99 -8.17
N LEU A 369 -12.59 -35.85 -9.49
CA LEU A 369 -13.75 -35.43 -10.29
C LEU A 369 -14.92 -36.43 -10.20
N ASN A 370 -14.65 -37.71 -10.05
CA ASN A 370 -15.67 -38.72 -9.80
C ASN A 370 -16.30 -38.57 -8.40
N LEU A 371 -15.53 -38.18 -7.39
CA LEU A 371 -16.08 -37.84 -6.07
C LEU A 371 -17.02 -36.64 -6.14
N PHE A 372 -16.64 -35.58 -6.86
CA PHE A 372 -17.53 -34.44 -7.11
C PHE A 372 -18.87 -34.89 -7.67
N LYS A 373 -18.88 -35.78 -8.68
CA LYS A 373 -20.13 -36.33 -9.23
C LYS A 373 -20.95 -37.10 -8.19
N ARG A 374 -20.31 -37.90 -7.34
CA ARG A 374 -21.02 -38.63 -6.26
C ARG A 374 -21.66 -37.66 -5.26
N PHE A 375 -20.95 -36.60 -4.87
CA PHE A 375 -21.52 -35.55 -4.00
C PHE A 375 -22.64 -34.78 -4.69
N GLU A 376 -22.54 -34.49 -5.99
CA GLU A 376 -23.62 -33.85 -6.76
C GLU A 376 -24.89 -34.72 -6.82
N ILE A 377 -24.73 -36.04 -6.98
CA ILE A 377 -25.86 -36.99 -6.88
C ILE A 377 -26.47 -36.93 -5.47
N PHE A 378 -25.66 -36.90 -4.43
CA PHE A 378 -26.15 -36.82 -3.05
C PHE A 378 -26.89 -35.50 -2.77
N LEU A 379 -26.34 -34.37 -3.22
CA LEU A 379 -27.01 -33.07 -3.18
C LEU A 379 -28.38 -33.12 -3.87
N SER A 380 -28.46 -33.78 -5.04
CA SER A 380 -29.73 -33.91 -5.75
C SER A 380 -30.78 -34.71 -4.99
N LYS A 381 -30.37 -35.74 -4.23
CA LYS A 381 -31.27 -36.51 -3.35
C LYS A 381 -31.82 -35.64 -2.22
N ILE A 382 -30.97 -34.84 -1.56
CA ILE A 382 -31.37 -33.91 -0.49
C ILE A 382 -32.35 -32.85 -1.02
N VAL A 383 -32.09 -32.30 -2.20
CA VAL A 383 -32.97 -31.27 -2.78
C VAL A 383 -34.33 -31.87 -3.15
N ARG A 384 -34.37 -33.08 -3.73
CA ARG A 384 -35.62 -33.75 -4.07
C ARG A 384 -36.47 -34.07 -2.85
N SER A 385 -35.87 -34.51 -1.75
CA SER A 385 -36.60 -34.75 -0.50
C SER A 385 -37.12 -33.45 0.12
N ALA A 386 -36.39 -32.33 -0.03
CA ALA A 386 -36.86 -31.02 0.39
C ALA A 386 -38.07 -30.53 -0.41
N SER A 387 -38.07 -30.71 -1.74
CA SER A 387 -39.16 -30.30 -2.64
C SER A 387 -40.46 -31.07 -2.42
N MET A 388 -40.41 -32.30 -1.94
CA MET A 388 -41.59 -33.15 -1.65
C MET A 388 -42.28 -32.80 -0.32
N SER A 389 -41.71 -31.91 0.49
CA SER A 389 -42.22 -31.53 1.81
C SER A 389 -43.07 -30.25 1.80
N ASP A 390 -44.04 -30.10 0.88
CA ASP A 390 -45.18 -29.14 0.85
C ASP A 390 -45.03 -27.67 1.36
N LYS A 391 -43.81 -27.15 1.57
CA LYS A 391 -43.58 -25.80 2.15
C LYS A 391 -42.82 -24.84 1.23
N ILE A 392 -42.53 -25.25 -0.02
CA ILE A 392 -41.76 -24.46 -0.98
C ILE A 392 -42.67 -24.00 -2.14
N HIS A 393 -43.67 -23.16 -1.84
CA HIS A 393 -44.54 -22.55 -2.86
C HIS A 393 -44.00 -21.23 -3.44
N ASP A 394 -42.79 -20.82 -3.09
CA ASP A 394 -42.20 -19.56 -3.52
C ASP A 394 -41.28 -19.80 -4.73
N ASN A 395 -41.65 -19.27 -5.91
CA ASN A 395 -40.91 -19.41 -7.18
C ASN A 395 -39.42 -19.03 -7.04
N SER A 396 -39.08 -18.14 -6.11
CA SER A 396 -37.71 -17.73 -5.80
C SER A 396 -36.84 -18.89 -5.25
N ASN A 397 -37.42 -19.79 -4.45
CA ASN A 397 -36.70 -20.92 -3.86
C ASN A 397 -36.46 -22.06 -4.87
N GLN A 398 -37.35 -22.22 -5.86
CA GLN A 398 -37.18 -23.21 -6.92
C GLN A 398 -36.01 -22.85 -7.84
N ASP A 399 -35.85 -21.59 -8.23
CA ASP A 399 -34.69 -21.12 -9.02
C ASP A 399 -33.37 -21.29 -8.23
N LEU A 400 -33.39 -21.08 -6.91
CA LEU A 400 -32.23 -21.27 -6.04
C LEU A 400 -31.80 -22.75 -5.96
N LEU A 401 -32.75 -23.67 -5.81
CA LEU A 401 -32.48 -25.11 -5.80
C LEU A 401 -32.06 -25.61 -7.18
N HIS A 402 -32.61 -25.05 -8.26
CA HIS A 402 -32.21 -25.34 -9.63
C HIS A 402 -30.74 -24.97 -9.90
N LYS A 403 -30.25 -23.84 -9.37
CA LYS A 403 -28.82 -23.46 -9.49
C LYS A 403 -27.87 -24.39 -8.73
N LEU A 404 -28.34 -25.01 -7.63
CA LEU A 404 -27.59 -26.00 -6.88
C LEU A 404 -27.47 -27.34 -7.65
N LEU A 405 -28.50 -27.68 -8.42
CA LEU A 405 -28.54 -28.87 -9.28
C LEU A 405 -27.75 -28.74 -10.59
N ASN A 406 -27.31 -27.52 -10.94
CA ASN A 406 -26.58 -27.23 -12.17
C ASN A 406 -25.18 -26.63 -11.88
N PRO A 407 -24.26 -27.43 -11.31
CA PRO A 407 -22.90 -27.00 -11.08
C PRO A 407 -22.15 -26.78 -12.40
N PRO A 408 -21.24 -25.78 -12.50
CA PRO A 408 -20.37 -25.62 -13.65
C PRO A 408 -19.62 -26.92 -13.97
N HIS A 409 -19.47 -27.24 -15.26
CA HIS A 409 -18.83 -28.49 -15.71
C HIS A 409 -17.34 -28.57 -15.32
N ASP A 410 -16.62 -27.45 -15.46
CA ASP A 410 -15.20 -27.38 -15.14
C ASP A 410 -14.99 -27.09 -13.65
N LYS A 411 -14.75 -28.15 -12.87
CA LYS A 411 -14.57 -28.10 -11.40
C LYS A 411 -13.26 -27.43 -10.98
N CYS A 412 -12.30 -27.29 -11.90
CA CYS A 412 -11.02 -26.62 -11.64
C CYS A 412 -11.06 -25.12 -11.97
N SER A 413 -12.19 -24.63 -12.50
CA SER A 413 -12.29 -23.24 -12.93
C SER A 413 -12.58 -22.26 -11.78
N LYS A 414 -12.12 -21.01 -11.95
CA LYS A 414 -12.55 -19.90 -11.10
C LYS A 414 -14.08 -19.69 -11.11
N VAL A 415 -14.75 -20.11 -12.19
CA VAL A 415 -16.21 -20.08 -12.32
C VAL A 415 -16.85 -21.02 -11.28
N TYR A 416 -16.32 -22.24 -11.14
CA TYR A 416 -16.78 -23.19 -10.11
C TYR A 416 -16.52 -22.66 -8.70
N GLU A 417 -15.32 -22.13 -8.42
CA GLU A 417 -15.02 -21.53 -7.11
C GLU A 417 -15.99 -20.39 -6.74
N THR A 418 -16.32 -19.55 -7.73
CA THR A 418 -17.25 -18.43 -7.55
C THR A 418 -18.66 -18.93 -7.31
N TRP A 419 -19.14 -19.89 -8.11
CA TRP A 419 -20.44 -20.55 -7.94
C TRP A 419 -20.55 -21.19 -6.55
N PHE A 420 -19.53 -21.96 -6.14
CA PHE A 420 -19.49 -22.64 -4.84
C PHE A 420 -19.47 -21.64 -3.67
N SER A 421 -18.66 -20.58 -3.77
CA SER A 421 -18.63 -19.51 -2.76
C SER A 421 -19.96 -18.77 -2.66
N GLN A 422 -20.66 -18.56 -3.77
CA GLN A 422 -22.00 -17.95 -3.78
C GLN A 422 -23.04 -18.87 -3.14
N LEU A 423 -22.97 -20.18 -3.35
CA LEU A 423 -23.84 -21.16 -2.70
C LEU A 423 -23.69 -21.15 -1.17
N LEU A 424 -22.46 -21.30 -0.68
CA LEU A 424 -22.16 -21.31 0.75
C LEU A 424 -22.55 -20.02 1.44
N VAL A 425 -22.24 -18.87 0.82
CA VAL A 425 -22.33 -17.57 1.50
C VAL A 425 -23.67 -16.88 1.26
N GLY A 426 -24.32 -17.10 0.12
CA GLY A 426 -25.48 -16.32 -0.34
C GLY A 426 -26.76 -17.13 -0.53
N PHE A 427 -26.72 -18.35 -1.07
CA PHE A 427 -27.94 -19.03 -1.50
C PHE A 427 -28.60 -19.89 -0.41
N VAL A 428 -27.84 -20.74 0.27
CA VAL A 428 -28.38 -21.63 1.32
C VAL A 428 -29.05 -20.88 2.49
N PRO A 429 -28.54 -19.72 2.93
CA PRO A 429 -29.19 -18.91 3.97
C PRO A 429 -30.51 -18.27 3.56
N LEU A 430 -30.69 -17.95 2.28
CA LEU A 430 -31.89 -17.29 1.78
C LEU A 430 -33.07 -18.27 1.65
N ALA A 431 -32.77 -19.53 1.34
CA ALA A 431 -33.79 -20.56 1.17
C ALA A 431 -34.48 -20.90 2.50
N LYS A 432 -35.82 -20.97 2.48
CA LYS A 432 -36.66 -21.44 3.61
C LYS A 432 -36.55 -22.97 3.76
N LEU A 433 -35.36 -23.45 4.10
CA LEU A 433 -35.07 -24.88 4.30
C LEU A 433 -35.24 -25.29 5.76
N ASP A 434 -35.68 -26.52 5.98
CA ASP A 434 -35.68 -27.15 7.29
C ASP A 434 -34.26 -27.23 7.89
N ARG A 435 -34.16 -27.18 9.23
CA ARG A 435 -32.89 -27.15 9.96
C ARG A 435 -32.02 -28.37 9.67
N VAL A 436 -32.63 -29.55 9.57
CA VAL A 436 -31.92 -30.81 9.33
C VAL A 436 -31.41 -30.84 7.90
N ILE A 437 -32.26 -30.50 6.92
CA ILE A 437 -31.88 -30.41 5.50
C ILE A 437 -30.73 -29.42 5.29
N ARG A 438 -30.83 -28.25 5.93
CA ARG A 438 -29.79 -27.21 5.88
C ARG A 438 -28.46 -27.70 6.47
N PHE A 439 -28.48 -28.46 7.56
CA PHE A 439 -27.26 -29.03 8.14
C PHE A 439 -26.57 -30.00 7.17
N HIS A 440 -27.31 -30.99 6.65
CA HIS A 440 -26.78 -31.99 5.71
C HIS A 440 -26.22 -31.33 4.44
N LEU A 441 -26.95 -30.33 3.91
CA LEU A 441 -26.51 -29.56 2.74
C LEU A 441 -25.20 -28.81 3.01
N MET A 442 -25.07 -28.19 4.18
CA MET A 442 -23.85 -27.46 4.56
C MET A 442 -22.67 -28.39 4.75
N THR A 443 -22.85 -29.55 5.40
CA THR A 443 -21.80 -30.56 5.57
C THR A 443 -21.33 -31.09 4.21
N CYS A 444 -22.26 -31.43 3.32
CA CYS A 444 -21.92 -31.88 1.96
C CYS A 444 -21.14 -30.81 1.19
N LEU A 445 -21.57 -29.55 1.25
CA LEU A 445 -20.84 -28.45 0.62
C LEU A 445 -19.45 -28.26 1.24
N GLN A 446 -19.28 -28.39 2.56
CA GLN A 446 -17.95 -28.32 3.18
C GLN A 446 -17.00 -29.41 2.65
N LEU A 447 -17.46 -30.65 2.49
CA LEU A 447 -16.66 -31.75 1.93
C LEU A 447 -16.27 -31.50 0.47
N ILE A 448 -17.20 -30.97 -0.35
CA ILE A 448 -16.92 -30.50 -1.71
C ILE A 448 -15.83 -29.41 -1.69
N GLY A 449 -15.88 -28.51 -0.71
CA GLY A 449 -14.86 -27.48 -0.50
C GLY A 449 -13.48 -28.03 -0.20
N ILE A 450 -13.39 -29.10 0.61
CA ILE A 450 -12.12 -29.82 0.86
C ILE A 450 -11.60 -30.40 -0.46
N LEU A 451 -12.42 -31.14 -1.21
CA LEU A 451 -12.01 -31.73 -2.50
C LEU A 451 -11.53 -30.68 -3.50
N PHE A 452 -12.23 -29.56 -3.58
CA PHE A 452 -11.85 -28.45 -4.46
C PHE A 452 -10.46 -27.90 -4.10
N ARG A 453 -10.20 -27.68 -2.80
CA ARG A 453 -8.90 -27.20 -2.33
C ARG A 453 -7.80 -28.26 -2.46
N SER A 454 -8.09 -29.53 -2.21
CA SER A 454 -7.14 -30.63 -2.43
C SER A 454 -6.73 -30.75 -3.89
N LEU A 455 -7.67 -30.54 -4.82
CA LEU A 455 -7.38 -30.52 -6.25
C LEU A 455 -6.53 -29.31 -6.64
N ASP A 456 -6.85 -28.12 -6.11
CA ASP A 456 -6.06 -26.90 -6.30
C ASP A 456 -4.60 -27.09 -5.83
N TYR A 457 -4.42 -27.74 -4.67
CA TYR A 457 -3.12 -28.14 -4.16
C TYR A 457 -2.38 -29.09 -5.10
N TYR A 458 -3.05 -30.14 -5.56
CA TYR A 458 -2.45 -31.14 -6.45
C TYR A 458 -1.96 -30.52 -7.76
N ILE A 459 -2.67 -29.50 -8.27
CA ILE A 459 -2.28 -28.79 -9.49
C ILE A 459 -0.98 -27.99 -9.29
N HIS A 460 -0.75 -27.43 -8.10
CA HIS A 460 0.32 -26.45 -7.84
C HIS A 460 1.49 -26.99 -7.02
N PHE A 461 1.31 -28.13 -6.34
CA PHE A 461 2.28 -28.73 -5.44
C PHE A 461 2.41 -30.22 -5.70
N PRO A 462 3.49 -30.85 -5.21
CA PRO A 462 3.61 -32.29 -5.20
C PRO A 462 2.43 -32.98 -4.51
N SER A 463 2.13 -34.21 -4.94
CA SER A 463 0.92 -34.92 -4.48
C SER A 463 0.90 -35.18 -2.97
N CYS A 464 2.07 -35.33 -2.34
CA CYS A 464 2.23 -35.50 -0.90
C CYS A 464 1.69 -34.30 -0.11
N VAL A 465 1.84 -33.08 -0.65
CA VAL A 465 1.34 -31.84 -0.04
C VAL A 465 -0.18 -31.79 -0.11
N ALA A 466 -0.76 -32.17 -1.26
CA ALA A 466 -2.21 -32.25 -1.45
C ALA A 466 -2.86 -33.31 -0.56
N LYS A 467 -2.22 -34.47 -0.42
CA LYS A 467 -2.64 -35.54 0.50
C LYS A 467 -2.68 -35.06 1.95
N LYS A 468 -1.61 -34.42 2.41
CA LYS A 468 -1.53 -33.90 3.78
C LYS A 468 -2.63 -32.88 4.08
N TYR A 469 -2.91 -31.96 3.15
CA TYR A 469 -4.03 -31.02 3.28
C TYR A 469 -5.37 -31.76 3.38
N PHE A 470 -5.63 -32.71 2.48
CA PHE A 470 -6.86 -33.49 2.46
C PHE A 470 -7.09 -34.23 3.79
N GLU A 471 -6.09 -34.95 4.29
CA GLU A 471 -6.19 -35.76 5.51
C GLU A 471 -6.44 -34.88 6.74
N ASN A 472 -5.71 -33.76 6.86
CA ASN A 472 -5.89 -32.81 7.95
C ASN A 472 -7.30 -32.23 7.97
N GLU A 473 -7.78 -31.65 6.86
CA GLU A 473 -9.10 -31.02 6.80
C GLU A 473 -10.25 -32.03 6.95
N PHE A 474 -10.11 -33.22 6.35
CA PHE A 474 -11.13 -34.25 6.44
C PHE A 474 -11.27 -34.80 7.86
N SER A 475 -10.17 -34.90 8.62
CA SER A 475 -10.18 -35.38 10.01
C SER A 475 -11.11 -34.55 10.92
N PHE A 476 -11.19 -33.24 10.72
CA PHE A 476 -12.05 -32.34 11.51
C PHE A 476 -13.54 -32.57 11.24
N ILE A 477 -13.92 -32.82 9.98
CA ILE A 477 -15.33 -32.96 9.59
C ILE A 477 -15.83 -34.39 9.81
N ARG A 478 -14.94 -35.39 9.78
CA ARG A 478 -15.25 -36.82 9.86
C ARG A 478 -16.22 -37.19 10.99
N HIS A 479 -16.08 -36.58 12.17
CA HIS A 479 -16.91 -36.87 13.34
C HIS A 479 -18.31 -36.28 13.30
N THR A 480 -18.56 -35.32 12.39
CA THR A 480 -19.83 -34.57 12.30
C THR A 480 -20.63 -34.87 11.04
N ALA A 481 -20.04 -35.61 10.10
CA ALA A 481 -20.67 -35.96 8.83
C ALA A 481 -21.36 -37.33 8.89
N ASP A 482 -22.38 -37.50 8.04
CA ASP A 482 -23.06 -38.78 7.89
C ASP A 482 -22.11 -39.86 7.38
N GLN A 483 -22.34 -41.11 7.81
CA GLN A 483 -21.49 -42.24 7.44
C GLN A 483 -21.37 -42.41 5.91
N GLU A 484 -22.46 -42.22 5.16
CA GLU A 484 -22.44 -42.29 3.68
C GLU A 484 -21.50 -41.24 3.07
N LEU A 485 -21.44 -40.03 3.64
CA LEU A 485 -20.54 -38.97 3.17
C LEU A 485 -19.08 -39.25 3.53
N VAL A 486 -18.85 -39.82 4.72
CA VAL A 486 -17.53 -40.27 5.16
C VAL A 486 -17.01 -41.36 4.22
N ASP A 487 -17.82 -42.37 3.91
CA ASP A 487 -17.45 -43.48 3.04
C ASP A 487 -17.11 -42.99 1.61
N ILE A 488 -17.81 -41.97 1.10
CA ILE A 488 -17.46 -41.34 -0.19
C ILE A 488 -16.08 -40.70 -0.10
N MET A 489 -15.79 -39.90 0.93
CA MET A 489 -14.48 -39.24 1.10
C MET A 489 -13.33 -40.24 1.33
N GLU A 490 -13.60 -41.37 1.99
CA GLU A 490 -12.62 -42.43 2.21
C GLU A 490 -12.09 -43.02 0.89
N THR A 491 -12.89 -42.99 -0.18
CA THR A 491 -12.47 -43.43 -1.52
C THR A 491 -11.57 -42.44 -2.28
N CYS A 492 -11.09 -41.37 -1.63
CA CYS A 492 -10.26 -40.37 -2.28
C CYS A 492 -8.91 -40.93 -2.73
N PRO A 493 -8.52 -40.79 -4.03
CA PRO A 493 -7.29 -41.37 -4.56
C PRO A 493 -6.04 -40.81 -3.89
N LEU A 494 -6.09 -39.57 -3.36
CA LEU A 494 -4.96 -38.93 -2.67
C LEU A 494 -4.46 -39.76 -1.47
N LYS A 495 -5.33 -40.55 -0.82
CA LYS A 495 -4.94 -41.38 0.34
C LYS A 495 -3.97 -42.48 -0.03
N THR A 496 -4.09 -43.04 -1.24
CA THR A 496 -3.23 -44.12 -1.72
C THR A 496 -1.93 -43.64 -2.37
N VAL A 497 -1.76 -42.33 -2.51
CA VAL A 497 -0.58 -41.76 -3.16
C VAL A 497 0.64 -41.88 -2.24
N THR A 498 1.75 -42.34 -2.83
CA THR A 498 3.09 -42.43 -2.25
C THR A 498 4.07 -41.47 -2.95
N GLY A 499 3.56 -40.35 -3.49
CA GLY A 499 4.35 -39.42 -4.30
C GLY A 499 5.47 -38.75 -3.50
N ASP A 500 6.53 -38.39 -4.21
CA ASP A 500 7.67 -37.63 -3.69
C ASP A 500 7.61 -36.17 -4.16
N ASN A 501 8.65 -35.39 -3.85
CA ASN A 501 8.67 -33.95 -4.18
C ASN A 501 8.84 -33.67 -5.70
N ALA A 502 8.99 -34.70 -6.55
CA ALA A 502 9.30 -34.54 -7.97
C ALA A 502 8.10 -34.83 -8.90
N ASP A 503 6.93 -35.17 -8.36
CA ASP A 503 5.79 -35.63 -9.14
C ASP A 503 4.92 -34.52 -9.77
N ASN A 504 5.29 -33.24 -9.59
CA ASN A 504 4.56 -32.11 -10.17
C ASN A 504 5.49 -31.25 -11.07
N GLU A 505 5.24 -31.31 -12.39
CA GLU A 505 6.08 -30.61 -13.38
C GLU A 505 6.04 -29.08 -13.26
N LEU A 506 4.89 -28.51 -12.87
CA LEU A 506 4.77 -27.06 -12.69
C LEU A 506 5.64 -26.57 -11.52
N TYR A 507 5.62 -27.30 -10.40
CA TYR A 507 6.48 -27.03 -9.26
C TYR A 507 7.97 -27.29 -9.58
N ASN A 508 8.27 -28.34 -10.35
CA ASN A 508 9.62 -28.62 -10.81
C ASN A 508 10.20 -27.51 -11.70
N GLU A 509 9.38 -26.91 -12.58
CA GLU A 509 9.81 -25.78 -13.41
C GLU A 509 10.12 -24.54 -12.57
N LEU A 510 9.33 -24.28 -11.52
CA LEU A 510 9.62 -23.23 -10.53
C LEU A 510 10.96 -23.49 -9.82
N LEU A 511 11.19 -24.72 -9.34
CA LEU A 511 12.45 -25.10 -8.71
C LEU A 511 13.63 -24.96 -9.67
N ARG A 512 13.47 -25.34 -10.94
CA ARG A 512 14.49 -25.23 -11.99
C ARG A 512 14.92 -23.78 -12.18
N GLU A 513 13.98 -22.86 -12.36
CA GLU A 513 14.29 -21.42 -12.51
C GLU A 513 14.99 -20.83 -11.28
N LEU A 514 14.53 -21.19 -10.08
CA LEU A 514 15.17 -20.73 -8.84
C LEU A 514 16.60 -21.29 -8.71
N ARG A 515 16.79 -22.59 -8.95
CA ARG A 515 18.11 -23.25 -8.90
C ARG A 515 19.08 -22.63 -9.90
N ASP A 516 18.66 -22.50 -11.16
CA ASP A 516 19.48 -21.91 -12.22
C ASP A 516 19.91 -20.49 -11.87
N GLN A 517 19.00 -19.71 -11.29
CA GLN A 517 19.29 -18.34 -10.88
C GLN A 517 20.30 -18.27 -9.74
N PHE A 518 20.11 -19.04 -8.67
CA PHE A 518 21.02 -19.00 -7.52
C PHE A 518 22.35 -19.71 -7.78
N ALA A 519 22.39 -20.65 -8.74
CA ALA A 519 23.63 -21.22 -9.24
C ALA A 519 24.45 -20.19 -10.06
N ARG A 520 23.79 -19.38 -10.89
CA ARG A 520 24.45 -18.30 -11.66
C ARG A 520 24.84 -17.12 -10.78
N LEU A 521 23.98 -16.73 -9.85
CA LEU A 521 24.11 -15.55 -9.00
C LEU A 521 23.86 -15.93 -7.54
N GLY A 522 24.93 -16.31 -6.83
CA GLY A 522 24.84 -16.74 -5.43
C GLY A 522 24.26 -15.69 -4.47
N ASP A 523 24.50 -14.40 -4.72
CA ASP A 523 23.85 -13.28 -3.99
C ASP A 523 22.58 -12.77 -4.70
N GLY A 524 21.97 -13.59 -5.55
CA GLY A 524 20.72 -13.24 -6.22
C GLY A 524 19.53 -13.13 -5.27
N ARG A 525 18.45 -12.53 -5.76
CA ARG A 525 17.18 -12.39 -5.02
C ARG A 525 16.01 -12.63 -5.99
N ALA A 526 15.10 -13.50 -5.59
CA ALA A 526 13.94 -13.87 -6.38
C ALA A 526 12.63 -13.46 -5.70
N ILE A 527 11.67 -12.97 -6.48
CA ILE A 527 10.30 -12.72 -6.02
C ILE A 527 9.37 -13.67 -6.78
N VAL A 528 8.49 -14.35 -6.06
CA VAL A 528 7.50 -15.27 -6.64
C VAL A 528 6.09 -14.72 -6.36
N PHE A 529 5.43 -14.24 -7.41
CA PHE A 529 4.06 -13.74 -7.32
C PHE A 529 3.04 -14.86 -7.42
N VAL A 530 2.07 -14.83 -6.50
CA VAL A 530 1.01 -15.82 -6.39
C VAL A 530 -0.36 -15.17 -6.13
N SER A 531 -1.43 -15.91 -6.42
CA SER A 531 -2.80 -15.37 -6.43
C SER A 531 -3.43 -15.16 -5.06
N THR A 532 -3.02 -15.91 -4.02
CA THR A 532 -3.65 -15.86 -2.70
C THR A 532 -2.65 -15.78 -1.55
N ARG A 533 -3.08 -15.21 -0.42
CA ARG A 533 -2.25 -15.04 0.78
C ARG A 533 -1.83 -16.38 1.39
N TYR A 534 -2.79 -17.29 1.44
CA TYR A 534 -2.56 -18.66 1.93
C TYR A 534 -1.55 -19.39 1.06
N PHE A 535 -1.67 -19.26 -0.27
CA PHE A 535 -0.73 -19.86 -1.20
C PHE A 535 0.69 -19.28 -1.07
N ALA A 536 0.84 -17.97 -0.82
CA ALA A 536 2.15 -17.35 -0.60
C ALA A 536 2.88 -17.94 0.62
N GLY A 537 2.16 -18.08 1.74
CA GLY A 537 2.70 -18.70 2.95
C GLY A 537 3.04 -20.17 2.74
N LYS A 538 2.13 -20.92 2.11
CA LYS A 538 2.33 -22.35 1.85
C LYS A 538 3.50 -22.60 0.89
N LEU A 539 3.63 -21.81 -0.17
CA LEU A 539 4.73 -21.94 -1.12
C LEU A 539 6.08 -21.67 -0.46
N ALA A 540 6.19 -20.64 0.39
CA ALA A 540 7.42 -20.39 1.14
C ALA A 540 7.76 -21.56 2.10
N GLU A 541 6.76 -22.16 2.76
CA GLU A 541 6.98 -23.33 3.61
C GLU A 541 7.54 -24.52 2.80
N GLU A 542 6.98 -24.81 1.63
CA GLU A 542 7.42 -25.93 0.79
C GLU A 542 8.79 -25.67 0.14
N LEU A 543 9.08 -24.44 -0.32
CA LEU A 543 10.39 -24.08 -0.86
C LEU A 543 11.51 -24.23 0.19
N ASN A 544 11.22 -23.96 1.46
CA ASN A 544 12.20 -24.15 2.55
C ASN A 544 12.50 -25.61 2.88
N LYS A 545 11.68 -26.57 2.41
CA LYS A 545 11.91 -28.02 2.60
C LYS A 545 12.76 -28.62 1.48
N ASP A 546 12.95 -27.91 0.37
CA ASP A 546 13.74 -28.41 -0.76
C ASP A 546 15.24 -28.37 -0.43
N GLU A 547 15.88 -29.55 -0.43
CA GLU A 547 17.29 -29.70 -0.07
C GLU A 547 18.23 -28.95 -1.02
N SER A 548 17.89 -28.84 -2.30
CA SER A 548 18.75 -28.19 -3.29
C SER A 548 18.79 -26.67 -3.10
N LEU A 549 17.66 -26.05 -2.74
CA LEU A 549 17.61 -24.64 -2.38
C LEU A 549 18.33 -24.40 -1.06
N HIS A 550 18.21 -25.33 -0.11
CA HIS A 550 18.96 -25.28 1.14
C HIS A 550 20.49 -25.32 0.90
N MET A 551 20.97 -26.17 -0.02
CA MET A 551 22.40 -26.22 -0.42
C MET A 551 22.88 -24.91 -1.05
N LEU A 552 22.01 -24.16 -1.74
CA LEU A 552 22.30 -22.84 -2.32
C LEU A 552 22.14 -21.67 -1.32
N ASN A 553 21.88 -21.99 -0.04
CA ASN A 553 21.53 -21.04 1.02
C ASN A 553 20.39 -20.10 0.58
N ALA A 554 19.42 -20.63 -0.15
CA ALA A 554 18.28 -19.90 -0.68
C ALA A 554 17.05 -20.11 0.21
N LYS A 555 16.97 -19.34 1.29
CA LYS A 555 15.80 -19.34 2.19
C LYS A 555 14.66 -18.51 1.60
N SER A 556 13.44 -18.93 1.88
CA SER A 556 12.21 -18.26 1.44
C SER A 556 11.36 -17.74 2.61
N ASP A 557 10.64 -16.65 2.36
CA ASP A 557 9.63 -16.08 3.27
C ASP A 557 8.52 -15.44 2.42
N PHE A 558 7.47 -14.92 3.04
CA PHE A 558 6.30 -14.40 2.32
C PHE A 558 5.88 -12.99 2.75
N ILE A 559 5.28 -12.24 1.82
CA ILE A 559 4.61 -10.97 2.09
C ILE A 559 3.17 -10.97 1.60
N THR A 560 2.24 -10.66 2.51
CA THR A 560 0.80 -10.57 2.21
C THR A 560 0.17 -9.28 2.74
N GLY A 561 -0.98 -8.92 2.18
CA GLY A 561 -1.72 -7.70 2.53
C GLY A 561 -1.97 -7.47 4.00
N THR A 562 -1.88 -6.20 4.40
CA THR A 562 -2.07 -5.77 5.80
C THR A 562 -3.46 -6.14 6.30
N PHE A 563 -3.51 -6.70 7.50
CA PHE A 563 -4.76 -7.09 8.15
C PHE A 563 -5.38 -5.89 8.88
N HIS A 564 -6.69 -5.67 8.71
CA HIS A 564 -7.53 -5.04 9.73
C HIS A 564 -8.23 -6.18 10.45
N TYR A 565 -8.14 -6.20 11.79
CA TYR A 565 -8.62 -7.30 12.62
C TYR A 565 -10.13 -7.49 12.48
N GLY A 566 -10.54 -8.36 11.55
CA GLY A 566 -11.94 -8.65 11.26
C GLY A 566 -12.14 -10.06 10.73
N ILE A 567 -12.62 -10.94 11.62
CA ILE A 567 -13.49 -12.15 11.54
C ILE A 567 -13.37 -13.16 10.36
N ASN A 568 -12.77 -12.85 9.21
CA ASN A 568 -12.42 -13.84 8.19
C ASN A 568 -11.03 -14.44 8.43
N ALA A 569 -10.65 -14.61 9.70
CA ALA A 569 -9.40 -15.20 10.16
C ALA A 569 -9.45 -16.74 10.21
N SER A 570 -10.04 -17.38 9.19
CA SER A 570 -10.08 -18.84 9.11
C SER A 570 -8.98 -19.35 8.17
N GLY A 571 -7.73 -19.20 8.58
CA GLY A 571 -6.57 -19.77 7.89
C GLY A 571 -5.28 -19.56 8.68
N GLU A 572 -4.45 -20.60 8.75
CA GLU A 572 -3.16 -20.66 9.45
C GLU A 572 -2.15 -19.58 8.98
N PHE A 573 -2.30 -19.10 7.73
CA PHE A 573 -1.53 -18.01 7.13
C PHE A 573 -2.39 -16.74 6.94
N GLY A 574 -2.78 -16.12 8.05
CA GLY A 574 -3.50 -14.83 8.09
C GLY A 574 -2.73 -13.66 7.46
N GLY A 575 -3.39 -12.51 7.27
CA GLY A 575 -2.72 -11.29 6.78
C GLY A 575 -1.63 -10.80 7.74
N GLN A 576 -0.52 -10.28 7.22
CA GLN A 576 0.60 -9.80 8.02
C GLN A 576 0.38 -8.38 8.55
N SER A 577 0.94 -8.08 9.73
CA SER A 577 1.05 -6.70 10.23
C SER A 577 2.10 -5.91 9.45
N ALA A 578 2.02 -4.58 9.47
CA ALA A 578 3.03 -3.72 8.83
C ALA A 578 4.45 -3.98 9.36
N ASN A 579 4.59 -4.35 10.64
CA ASN A 579 5.90 -4.66 11.22
C ASN A 579 6.46 -6.00 10.72
N GLN A 580 5.62 -7.01 10.56
CA GLN A 580 6.02 -8.29 9.97
C GLN A 580 6.47 -8.13 8.52
N GLN A 581 5.72 -7.35 7.73
CA GLN A 581 6.11 -7.03 6.34
C GLN A 581 7.46 -6.32 6.29
N ARG A 582 7.68 -5.32 7.16
CA ARG A 582 8.96 -4.61 7.25
C ARG A 582 10.12 -5.54 7.60
N ASN A 583 9.94 -6.42 8.59
CA ASN A 583 10.98 -7.37 9.00
C ASN A 583 11.34 -8.36 7.87
N ALA A 584 10.35 -8.87 7.13
CA ALA A 584 10.58 -9.72 5.97
C ALA A 584 11.40 -9.00 4.88
N LEU A 585 11.08 -7.72 4.59
CA LEU A 585 11.83 -6.91 3.63
C LEU A 585 13.26 -6.60 4.05
N VAL A 586 13.48 -6.32 5.35
CA VAL A 586 14.83 -6.08 5.88
C VAL A 586 15.69 -7.33 5.71
N ARG A 587 15.17 -8.50 6.07
CA ARG A 587 15.85 -9.80 5.91
C ARG A 587 16.09 -10.17 4.44
N PHE A 588 15.17 -9.78 3.56
CA PHE A 588 15.35 -9.96 2.11
C PHE A 588 16.47 -9.06 1.56
N THR A 589 16.53 -7.81 2.04
CA THR A 589 17.54 -6.83 1.62
C THR A 589 18.93 -7.17 2.16
N SER A 590 19.03 -7.64 3.41
CA SER A 590 20.30 -8.11 4.01
C SER A 590 20.82 -9.37 3.31
N GLY A 591 19.94 -10.23 2.80
CA GLY A 591 20.28 -11.51 2.20
C GLY A 591 20.06 -12.73 3.08
N ASP A 592 19.52 -12.53 4.28
CA ASP A 592 19.08 -13.62 5.15
C ASP A 592 17.97 -14.47 4.49
N ILE A 593 17.15 -13.82 3.66
CA ILE A 593 16.16 -14.45 2.79
C ILE A 593 16.53 -14.10 1.34
N LYS A 594 16.49 -15.11 0.45
CA LYS A 594 16.76 -14.93 -0.98
C LYS A 594 15.54 -15.07 -1.88
N ILE A 595 14.46 -15.67 -1.38
CA ILE A 595 13.21 -15.87 -2.12
C ILE A 595 12.04 -15.23 -1.36
N LEU A 596 11.22 -14.43 -2.03
CA LEU A 596 10.07 -13.77 -1.43
C LEU A 596 8.78 -14.14 -2.16
N CYS A 597 7.91 -14.91 -1.50
CA CYS A 597 6.60 -15.29 -2.02
C CYS A 597 5.58 -14.20 -1.71
N VAL A 598 5.01 -13.54 -2.72
CA VAL A 598 4.20 -12.34 -2.52
C VAL A 598 2.86 -12.40 -3.23
N THR A 599 1.88 -11.71 -2.64
CA THR A 599 0.62 -11.39 -3.32
C THR A 599 0.69 -10.01 -3.97
N SER A 600 -0.41 -9.57 -4.59
CA SER A 600 -0.48 -8.27 -5.26
C SER A 600 -0.14 -7.05 -4.40
N VAL A 601 -0.10 -7.20 -3.08
CA VAL A 601 0.27 -6.13 -2.14
C VAL A 601 1.71 -5.66 -2.35
N ALA A 602 2.59 -6.54 -2.84
CA ALA A 602 3.98 -6.19 -3.14
C ALA A 602 4.17 -5.58 -4.55
N GLU A 603 3.12 -5.56 -5.38
CA GLU A 603 3.22 -5.07 -6.78
C GLU A 603 3.48 -3.57 -6.86
N GLU A 604 2.99 -2.81 -5.89
CA GLU A 604 3.14 -1.37 -5.86
C GLU A 604 4.04 -0.97 -4.68
N GLY A 605 5.09 -0.20 -4.98
CA GLY A 605 5.88 0.59 -4.02
C GLY A 605 6.90 -0.10 -3.09
N ILE A 606 7.02 -1.43 -2.98
CA ILE A 606 8.09 -2.09 -2.17
C ILE A 606 9.50 -1.97 -2.81
N ASP A 607 10.43 -1.19 -2.21
CA ASP A 607 11.82 -1.00 -2.69
C ASP A 607 12.77 -2.17 -2.38
N ILE A 608 13.19 -2.92 -3.40
CA ILE A 608 14.09 -4.07 -3.28
C ILE A 608 15.19 -3.95 -4.33
N GLN A 609 16.24 -3.22 -3.98
CA GLN A 609 17.34 -2.82 -4.87
C GLN A 609 18.20 -3.97 -5.44
N LYS A 610 18.02 -5.21 -4.96
CA LYS A 610 18.84 -6.39 -5.29
C LYS A 610 18.08 -7.52 -6.00
N CYS A 611 16.81 -7.34 -6.36
CA CYS A 611 16.03 -8.37 -7.06
C CYS A 611 16.56 -8.61 -8.48
N ASN A 612 16.70 -9.86 -8.89
CA ASN A 612 17.21 -10.23 -10.21
C ASN A 612 16.38 -11.30 -10.94
N LEU A 613 15.42 -11.93 -10.27
CA LEU A 613 14.45 -12.82 -10.88
C LEU A 613 13.05 -12.55 -10.34
N VAL A 614 12.08 -12.40 -11.24
CA VAL A 614 10.68 -12.41 -10.88
C VAL A 614 9.97 -13.56 -11.57
N ILE A 615 9.26 -14.35 -10.79
CA ILE A 615 8.45 -15.47 -11.26
C ILE A 615 6.98 -15.17 -11.00
N LYS A 616 6.18 -15.20 -12.06
CA LYS A 616 4.72 -15.18 -11.99
C LYS A 616 4.25 -16.63 -12.00
N TYR A 617 3.93 -17.17 -10.83
CA TYR A 617 3.57 -18.58 -10.68
C TYR A 617 2.06 -18.78 -10.75
N ASN A 618 1.54 -19.28 -11.88
CA ASN A 618 0.11 -19.38 -12.18
C ASN A 618 -0.64 -18.06 -11.91
N TYR A 619 0.00 -16.94 -12.25
CA TYR A 619 -0.44 -15.61 -11.81
C TYR A 619 -0.35 -14.54 -12.91
N VAL A 620 -1.49 -13.99 -13.32
CA VAL A 620 -1.57 -12.87 -14.28
C VAL A 620 -2.66 -11.89 -13.83
N THR A 621 -2.41 -10.59 -13.94
CA THR A 621 -3.41 -9.55 -13.63
C THR A 621 -3.63 -8.61 -14.82
N ASN A 622 -3.94 -7.34 -14.54
CA ASN A 622 -4.29 -6.31 -15.53
C ASN A 622 -3.03 -5.60 -16.03
N GLU A 623 -3.16 -4.86 -17.12
CA GLU A 623 -2.06 -4.18 -17.82
C GLU A 623 -1.32 -3.14 -16.98
N ILE A 624 -2.02 -2.42 -16.09
CA ILE A 624 -1.37 -1.46 -15.18
C ILE A 624 -0.40 -2.19 -14.27
N ALA A 625 -0.88 -3.27 -13.64
CA ALA A 625 -0.04 -4.14 -12.83
C ALA A 625 1.03 -4.84 -13.69
N HIS A 626 0.77 -5.24 -14.94
CA HIS A 626 1.79 -5.83 -15.82
C HIS A 626 2.91 -4.83 -16.17
N VAL A 627 2.58 -3.60 -16.56
CA VAL A 627 3.57 -2.54 -16.88
C VAL A 627 4.25 -2.04 -15.61
N GLN A 628 3.51 -1.87 -14.51
CA GLN A 628 4.10 -1.57 -13.20
C GLN A 628 5.05 -2.68 -12.78
N ARG A 629 4.71 -3.97 -12.91
CA ARG A 629 5.62 -5.10 -12.64
C ARG A 629 6.85 -5.05 -13.52
N ARG A 630 6.68 -4.97 -14.84
CA ARG A 630 7.80 -4.94 -15.79
C ARG A 630 8.77 -3.80 -15.50
N VAL A 631 8.27 -2.70 -14.95
CA VAL A 631 9.08 -1.51 -14.71
C VAL A 631 9.54 -1.38 -13.25
N HIS A 632 8.72 -1.76 -12.27
CA HIS A 632 9.04 -1.84 -10.84
C HIS A 632 10.08 -2.90 -10.57
N GLU A 633 9.98 -4.03 -11.26
CA GLU A 633 10.85 -5.19 -11.05
C GLU A 633 12.17 -5.07 -11.82
N LEU A 634 12.18 -4.48 -13.02
CA LEU A 634 13.38 -4.51 -13.89
C LEU A 634 14.13 -3.18 -13.99
N ILE A 635 13.49 -2.05 -13.69
CA ILE A 635 14.10 -0.71 -13.93
C ILE A 635 14.16 0.08 -12.63
N GLY A 636 13.23 -0.16 -11.71
CA GLY A 636 13.18 0.62 -10.49
C GLY A 636 13.90 0.08 -9.29
N ARG A 637 14.14 -1.24 -9.26
CA ARG A 637 14.50 -1.99 -8.05
C ARG A 637 15.45 -3.14 -8.36
N GLY A 638 15.37 -3.81 -9.51
CA GLY A 638 16.48 -4.61 -10.02
C GLY A 638 17.58 -3.76 -10.66
N ARG A 639 18.50 -3.18 -9.88
CA ARG A 639 19.70 -2.53 -10.43
C ARG A 639 20.76 -3.52 -10.92
N ALA A 640 20.53 -4.83 -10.73
CA ALA A 640 21.42 -5.86 -11.20
C ALA A 640 21.23 -6.04 -12.72
N ALA A 641 22.30 -5.81 -13.48
CA ALA A 641 22.36 -6.22 -14.89
C ALA A 641 21.91 -7.69 -15.01
N ASN A 642 21.16 -8.02 -16.08
CA ASN A 642 20.62 -9.35 -16.38
C ASN A 642 19.40 -9.82 -15.55
N SER A 643 18.55 -8.89 -15.11
CA SER A 643 17.28 -9.27 -14.46
C SER A 643 16.35 -10.02 -15.44
N ARG A 644 15.58 -11.01 -14.95
CA ARG A 644 14.64 -11.83 -15.73
C ARG A 644 13.23 -11.81 -15.15
N CYS A 645 12.21 -11.83 -16.00
CA CYS A 645 10.80 -12.01 -15.62
C CYS A 645 10.23 -13.22 -16.36
N VAL A 646 9.72 -14.19 -15.61
CA VAL A 646 9.22 -15.47 -16.15
C VAL A 646 7.78 -15.71 -15.71
N LEU A 647 6.87 -15.94 -16.65
CA LEU A 647 5.55 -16.50 -16.38
C LEU A 647 5.64 -18.02 -16.47
N ILE A 648 5.39 -18.70 -15.35
CA ILE A 648 5.25 -20.16 -15.30
C ILE A 648 3.77 -20.45 -15.10
N THR A 649 3.11 -21.04 -16.09
CA THR A 649 1.68 -21.31 -16.03
C THR A 649 1.34 -22.68 -16.62
N ASN A 650 0.30 -23.33 -16.08
CA ASN A 650 -0.33 -24.48 -16.74
C ASN A 650 -1.67 -24.15 -17.41
N ASP A 651 -2.12 -22.90 -17.31
CA ASP A 651 -3.34 -22.41 -17.95
C ASP A 651 -3.02 -21.57 -19.20
N ALA A 652 -3.43 -22.08 -20.36
CA ALA A 652 -3.32 -21.39 -21.64
C ALA A 652 -4.10 -20.06 -21.68
N LYS A 653 -5.17 -19.91 -20.88
CA LYS A 653 -5.91 -18.65 -20.77
C LYS A 653 -5.08 -17.58 -20.07
N LEU A 654 -4.26 -17.96 -19.09
CA LEU A 654 -3.34 -17.04 -18.42
C LEU A 654 -2.22 -16.59 -19.37
N GLN A 655 -1.66 -17.51 -20.16
CA GLN A 655 -0.71 -17.17 -21.22
C GLN A 655 -1.31 -16.15 -22.20
N ALA A 656 -2.48 -16.44 -22.77
CA ALA A 656 -3.15 -15.53 -23.72
C ALA A 656 -3.46 -14.16 -23.09
N ARG A 657 -3.75 -14.12 -21.78
CA ARG A 657 -3.94 -12.86 -21.05
C ARG A 657 -2.64 -12.07 -20.91
N GLU A 658 -1.51 -12.73 -20.67
CA GLU A 658 -0.20 -12.07 -20.61
C GLU A 658 0.23 -11.54 -21.98
N GLU A 659 0.03 -12.31 -23.04
CA GLU A 659 0.23 -11.85 -24.43
C GLU A 659 -0.65 -10.63 -24.75
N LYS A 660 -1.91 -10.63 -24.29
CA LYS A 660 -2.78 -9.47 -24.39
C LYS A 660 -2.20 -8.28 -23.63
N ASN A 661 -1.72 -8.45 -22.40
CA ASN A 661 -1.10 -7.37 -21.61
C ASN A 661 0.11 -6.75 -22.31
N ILE A 662 0.97 -7.58 -22.93
CA ILE A 662 2.11 -7.13 -23.74
C ILE A 662 1.63 -6.25 -24.91
N ASN A 663 0.58 -6.67 -25.63
CA ASN A 663 0.00 -5.88 -26.73
C ASN A 663 -0.63 -4.56 -26.23
N ARG A 664 -1.25 -4.55 -25.04
CA ARG A 664 -1.82 -3.33 -24.45
C ARG A 664 -0.77 -2.26 -24.16
N GLU A 665 0.45 -2.65 -23.80
CA GLU A 665 1.54 -1.67 -23.67
C GLU A 665 1.93 -1.07 -25.03
N GLN A 666 1.94 -1.86 -26.10
CA GLN A 666 2.16 -1.34 -27.44
C GLN A 666 1.08 -0.33 -27.83
N ILE A 667 -0.18 -0.59 -27.47
CA ILE A 667 -1.29 0.37 -27.63
C ILE A 667 -1.02 1.66 -26.85
N MET A 668 -0.56 1.57 -25.59
CA MET A 668 -0.20 2.74 -24.77
C MET A 668 0.89 3.58 -25.45
N ARG A 669 1.95 2.95 -25.96
CA ARG A 669 3.03 3.63 -26.70
C ARG A 669 2.52 4.30 -27.96
N ASN A 670 1.63 3.64 -28.70
CA ASN A 670 1.01 4.20 -29.89
C ASN A 670 0.10 5.39 -29.55
N ALA A 671 -0.62 5.35 -28.42
CA ALA A 671 -1.45 6.46 -27.95
C ALA A 671 -0.60 7.71 -27.63
N LEU A 672 0.56 7.55 -26.97
CA LEU A 672 1.49 8.65 -26.73
C LEU A 672 2.03 9.25 -28.05
N LYS A 673 2.30 8.40 -29.06
CA LYS A 673 2.68 8.88 -30.41
C LYS A 673 1.55 9.66 -31.08
N LEU A 674 0.29 9.23 -30.94
CA LEU A 674 -0.86 9.96 -31.48
C LEU A 674 -0.98 11.35 -30.86
N ILE A 675 -0.77 11.48 -29.54
CA ILE A 675 -0.77 12.78 -28.85
C ILE A 675 0.33 13.69 -29.42
N ASN A 676 1.52 13.17 -29.70
CA ASN A 676 2.63 13.97 -30.27
C ASN A 676 2.39 14.43 -31.71
N GLN A 677 1.47 13.80 -32.43
CA GLN A 677 1.10 14.21 -33.79
C GLN A 677 0.04 15.32 -33.80
N LYS A 678 -0.53 15.65 -32.63
CA LYS A 678 -1.53 16.71 -32.47
C LYS A 678 -0.88 18.06 -32.17
N PRO A 679 -1.60 19.18 -32.34
CA PRO A 679 -1.13 20.50 -31.90
C PRO A 679 -0.75 20.52 -30.41
N PRO A 680 0.21 21.34 -29.98
CA PRO A 680 0.68 21.38 -28.58
C PRO A 680 -0.42 21.57 -27.54
N ASP A 681 -1.42 22.42 -27.84
CA ASP A 681 -2.48 22.78 -26.90
C ASP A 681 -3.69 21.82 -26.95
N TRP A 682 -3.76 20.94 -27.96
CA TRP A 682 -4.92 20.07 -28.19
C TRP A 682 -5.25 19.21 -26.96
N PHE A 683 -4.22 18.63 -26.33
CA PHE A 683 -4.43 17.78 -25.16
C PHE A 683 -5.01 18.56 -23.97
N GLN A 684 -4.54 19.78 -23.76
CA GLN A 684 -5.02 20.67 -22.70
C GLN A 684 -6.50 21.05 -22.92
N ASP A 685 -6.89 21.36 -24.16
CA ASP A 685 -8.26 21.72 -24.51
C ASP A 685 -9.24 20.55 -24.28
N GLU A 686 -8.87 19.35 -24.70
CA GLU A 686 -9.68 18.13 -24.50
C GLU A 686 -9.85 17.80 -23.01
N VAL A 687 -8.79 17.97 -22.21
CA VAL A 687 -8.89 17.80 -20.76
C VAL A 687 -9.85 18.82 -20.14
N ALA A 688 -9.73 20.10 -20.52
CA ALA A 688 -10.58 21.16 -19.99
C ALA A 688 -12.07 20.90 -20.31
N GLU A 689 -12.38 20.41 -21.50
CA GLU A 689 -13.75 20.06 -21.87
C GLU A 689 -14.26 18.84 -21.09
N ARG A 690 -13.43 17.81 -20.89
CA ARG A 690 -13.78 16.65 -20.07
C ARG A 690 -14.02 17.03 -18.60
N VAL A 691 -13.27 17.98 -18.04
CA VAL A 691 -13.50 18.49 -16.67
C VAL A 691 -14.92 19.06 -16.53
N LYS A 692 -15.37 19.86 -17.49
CA LYS A 692 -16.74 20.41 -17.49
C LYS A 692 -17.80 19.31 -17.52
N GLN A 693 -17.62 18.31 -18.38
CA GLN A 693 -18.53 17.16 -18.48
C GLN A 693 -18.61 16.38 -17.16
N ASN A 694 -17.47 16.14 -16.51
CA ASN A 694 -17.40 15.45 -15.22
C ASN A 694 -18.17 16.21 -14.12
N ILE A 695 -18.11 17.54 -14.08
CA ILE A 695 -18.86 18.37 -13.11
C ILE A 695 -20.37 18.22 -13.33
N MET A 696 -20.83 18.29 -14.59
CA MET A 696 -22.25 18.13 -14.92
C MET A 696 -22.78 16.74 -14.54
N GLU A 697 -22.05 15.67 -14.87
CA GLU A 697 -22.46 14.30 -14.56
C GLU A 697 -22.53 14.05 -13.05
N ARG A 698 -21.57 14.58 -12.28
CA ARG A 698 -21.55 14.49 -10.82
C ARG A 698 -22.74 15.22 -10.19
N THR A 699 -23.05 16.43 -10.65
CA THR A 699 -24.19 17.21 -10.16
C THR A 699 -25.50 16.44 -10.39
N ARG A 700 -25.68 15.89 -11.59
CA ARG A 700 -26.85 15.06 -11.93
C ARG A 700 -26.96 13.82 -11.04
N LYS A 701 -25.85 13.09 -10.83
CA LYS A 701 -25.82 11.90 -9.96
C LYS A 701 -26.18 12.23 -8.51
N LYS A 702 -25.71 13.37 -7.99
CA LYS A 702 -26.02 13.82 -6.62
C LYS A 702 -27.52 14.07 -6.42
N LEU A 703 -28.16 14.77 -7.36
CA LEU A 703 -29.61 15.02 -7.32
C LEU A 703 -30.43 13.71 -7.31
N LEU A 704 -30.07 12.75 -8.18
CA LEU A 704 -30.73 11.43 -8.23
C LEU A 704 -30.53 10.61 -6.94
N LEU A 705 -29.36 10.74 -6.30
CA LEU A 705 -29.08 10.06 -5.02
C LEU A 705 -29.91 10.65 -3.88
N ASP A 706 -30.12 11.98 -3.87
CA ASP A 706 -30.91 12.65 -2.84
C ASP A 706 -32.39 12.28 -2.93
N GLU A 707 -32.96 12.14 -4.13
CA GLU A 707 -34.31 11.59 -4.33
C GLU A 707 -34.44 10.15 -3.81
N LYS A 708 -33.46 9.28 -4.09
CA LYS A 708 -33.47 7.87 -3.64
C LYS A 708 -33.36 7.74 -2.12
N LYS A 709 -32.64 8.63 -1.43
CA LYS A 709 -32.52 8.61 0.04
C LYS A 709 -33.87 8.78 0.73
N ILE A 710 -34.75 9.60 0.15
CA ILE A 710 -36.09 9.84 0.69
C ILE A 710 -36.93 8.55 0.62
N VAL A 711 -36.82 7.78 -0.46
CA VAL A 711 -37.58 6.52 -0.65
C VAL A 711 -37.08 5.38 0.24
N LEU A 712 -35.78 5.29 0.52
CA LEU A 712 -35.19 4.18 1.29
C LEU A 712 -35.47 4.25 2.80
N THR A 713 -35.86 5.41 3.34
CA THR A 713 -36.12 5.58 4.78
C THR A 713 -37.48 5.05 5.22
N SER A 714 -38.39 4.73 4.28
CA SER A 714 -39.72 4.17 4.58
C SER A 714 -39.78 2.65 4.66
N ASN A 715 -38.78 1.92 4.13
CA ASN A 715 -38.81 0.45 4.10
C ASN A 715 -38.39 -0.16 5.43
N ARG A 716 -39.14 -1.15 5.92
CA ARG A 716 -38.84 -1.89 7.15
C ARG A 716 -38.47 -3.34 6.87
N TYR A 717 -37.43 -3.80 7.56
CA TYR A 717 -36.92 -5.17 7.50
C TYR A 717 -36.72 -5.75 8.90
N THR A 718 -36.90 -7.07 9.02
CA THR A 718 -36.48 -7.88 10.17
C THR A 718 -35.16 -8.56 9.87
N LEU A 719 -34.17 -8.46 10.78
CA LEU A 719 -32.87 -9.12 10.64
C LEU A 719 -32.92 -10.48 11.33
N LEU A 720 -32.69 -11.55 10.57
CA LEU A 720 -32.67 -12.94 11.04
C LEU A 720 -31.26 -13.53 10.94
N CYS A 721 -30.90 -14.39 11.89
CA CYS A 721 -29.64 -15.12 11.90
C CYS A 721 -29.50 -15.97 10.64
N LYS A 722 -28.45 -15.72 9.87
CA LYS A 722 -28.17 -16.39 8.59
C LYS A 722 -28.20 -17.92 8.63
N LYS A 723 -27.78 -18.53 9.75
CA LYS A 723 -27.71 -20.00 9.88
C LYS A 723 -29.03 -20.67 10.32
N CYS A 724 -29.81 -20.01 11.17
CA CYS A 724 -30.93 -20.67 11.87
C CYS A 724 -32.24 -19.87 11.90
N ASP A 725 -32.28 -18.72 11.22
CA ASP A 725 -33.42 -17.80 11.14
C ASP A 725 -33.93 -17.26 12.49
N ALA A 726 -33.16 -17.42 13.57
CA ALA A 726 -33.47 -16.78 14.85
C ALA A 726 -33.48 -15.25 14.68
N VAL A 727 -34.50 -14.58 15.22
CA VAL A 727 -34.60 -13.12 15.17
C VAL A 727 -33.41 -12.49 15.87
N ILE A 728 -32.78 -11.51 15.23
CA ILE A 728 -31.74 -10.68 15.82
C ILE A 728 -32.36 -9.38 16.31
N CYS A 729 -32.87 -8.56 15.39
CA CYS A 729 -33.48 -7.24 15.64
C CYS A 729 -34.24 -6.75 14.40
N ASN A 730 -34.89 -5.60 14.49
CA ASN A 730 -35.50 -4.88 13.37
C ASN A 730 -34.55 -3.82 12.81
N SER A 731 -34.73 -3.48 11.53
CA SER A 731 -33.93 -2.48 10.80
C SER A 731 -33.91 -1.09 11.45
N ASN A 732 -34.99 -0.66 12.11
CA ASN A 732 -35.06 0.60 12.85
C ASN A 732 -34.28 0.60 14.17
N GLU A 733 -33.88 -0.58 14.67
CA GLU A 733 -33.03 -0.77 15.85
C GLU A 733 -31.55 -0.86 15.46
N ILE A 734 -31.22 -0.66 14.19
CA ILE A 734 -29.85 -0.47 13.74
C ILE A 734 -29.56 1.02 13.65
N VAL A 735 -28.52 1.44 14.34
CA VAL A 735 -27.96 2.79 14.28
C VAL A 735 -26.53 2.72 13.76
N VAL A 736 -26.02 3.84 13.28
CA VAL A 736 -24.66 3.94 12.77
C VAL A 736 -23.88 5.03 13.51
N THR A 737 -22.58 4.85 13.68
CA THR A 737 -21.70 5.91 14.18
C THR A 737 -21.73 7.14 13.27
N PRO A 738 -21.40 8.35 13.76
CA PRO A 738 -21.33 9.58 12.94
C PRO A 738 -20.41 9.43 11.71
N THR A 739 -19.39 8.58 11.81
CA THR A 739 -18.45 8.21 10.75
C THR A 739 -19.01 7.21 9.72
N TYR A 740 -20.26 6.74 9.86
CA TYR A 740 -20.96 5.81 8.96
C TYR A 740 -20.32 4.42 8.76
N SER A 741 -19.53 3.97 9.72
CA SER A 741 -18.66 2.79 9.59
C SER A 741 -19.08 1.60 10.46
N GLN A 742 -19.53 1.85 11.70
CA GLN A 742 -19.93 0.83 12.66
C GLN A 742 -21.44 0.85 12.81
N TYR A 743 -22.04 -0.33 12.66
CA TYR A 743 -23.47 -0.51 12.72
C TYR A 743 -23.81 -1.24 14.02
N ILE A 744 -24.50 -0.51 14.90
CA ILE A 744 -24.78 -0.89 16.27
C ILE A 744 -26.25 -1.32 16.34
N CYS A 745 -26.51 -2.41 17.05
CA CYS A 745 -27.86 -2.80 17.37
C CYS A 745 -28.25 -2.27 18.75
N VAL A 746 -29.33 -1.50 18.80
CA VAL A 746 -29.84 -0.91 20.04
C VAL A 746 -31.03 -1.68 20.62
N CYS A 747 -31.30 -2.88 20.08
CA CYS A 747 -32.31 -3.83 20.57
C CYS A 747 -31.82 -4.48 21.88
N LYS A 748 -32.57 -4.32 22.99
CA LYS A 748 -32.15 -4.84 24.31
C LYS A 748 -32.06 -6.36 24.34
N GLU A 749 -32.95 -7.01 23.61
CA GLU A 749 -33.07 -8.47 23.57
C GLU A 749 -31.89 -9.14 22.86
N ILE A 750 -31.01 -8.38 22.20
CA ILE A 750 -29.85 -8.93 21.51
C ILE A 750 -28.93 -9.73 22.44
N TRP A 751 -28.80 -9.29 23.69
CA TRP A 751 -28.00 -9.95 24.70
C TRP A 751 -28.59 -11.31 25.09
N ASN A 752 -29.91 -11.39 25.26
CA ASN A 752 -30.62 -12.64 25.55
C ASN A 752 -30.65 -13.60 24.35
N ARG A 753 -30.55 -13.06 23.14
CA ARG A 753 -30.55 -13.83 21.88
C ARG A 753 -29.15 -14.29 21.47
N SER A 754 -28.11 -13.90 22.19
CA SER A 754 -26.73 -14.22 21.88
C SER A 754 -25.96 -14.81 23.06
N ILE A 755 -24.84 -15.45 22.75
CA ILE A 755 -23.82 -15.93 23.67
C ILE A 755 -22.61 -15.04 23.49
N GLN A 756 -22.15 -14.44 24.59
CA GLN A 756 -21.00 -13.54 24.61
C GLN A 756 -19.74 -14.34 24.97
N ARG A 757 -18.65 -14.15 24.20
CA ARG A 757 -17.35 -14.79 24.46
C ARG A 757 -16.27 -13.73 24.57
N ALA A 758 -15.47 -13.79 25.63
CA ALA A 758 -14.33 -12.90 25.83
C ALA A 758 -13.25 -13.15 24.78
N PHE A 759 -12.56 -12.09 24.36
CA PHE A 759 -11.27 -12.26 23.69
C PHE A 759 -10.17 -12.44 24.75
N SER A 760 -9.22 -13.34 24.49
CA SER A 760 -8.05 -13.54 25.37
C SER A 760 -7.11 -12.34 25.42
N LYS A 761 -7.26 -11.40 24.48
CA LYS A 761 -6.66 -10.05 24.50
C LYS A 761 -7.71 -9.04 24.02
N ALA A 762 -7.89 -7.96 24.79
CA ALA A 762 -8.71 -6.84 24.35
C ALA A 762 -8.14 -6.25 23.05
N THR A 763 -8.99 -6.09 22.04
CA THR A 763 -8.60 -5.53 20.74
C THR A 763 -8.96 -4.06 20.73
N ILE A 764 -7.99 -3.15 20.61
CA ILE A 764 -8.29 -1.71 20.57
C ILE A 764 -8.46 -1.30 19.11
N GLU A 765 -9.64 -0.79 18.77
CA GLU A 765 -9.90 -0.13 17.49
C GLU A 765 -10.14 1.36 17.73
N ARG A 766 -9.47 2.19 16.93
CA ARG A 766 -9.58 3.63 17.00
C ARG A 766 -10.21 4.14 15.73
N GLU A 767 -11.24 4.96 15.89
CA GLU A 767 -11.97 5.52 14.78
C GLU A 767 -12.22 7.01 14.99
N ALA A 768 -11.47 7.86 14.30
CA ALA A 768 -11.37 9.29 14.63
C ALA A 768 -11.09 9.49 16.14
N ASP A 769 -11.87 10.31 16.83
CA ASP A 769 -11.79 10.52 18.29
C ASP A 769 -12.45 9.40 19.12
N PHE A 770 -13.03 8.37 18.47
CA PHE A 770 -13.76 7.29 19.14
C PHE A 770 -12.85 6.08 19.41
N LEU A 771 -12.61 5.77 20.69
CA LEU A 771 -11.86 4.59 21.13
C LEU A 771 -12.83 3.42 21.38
N PHE A 772 -12.93 2.50 20.43
CA PHE A 772 -13.71 1.27 20.58
C PHE A 772 -12.80 0.12 21.04
N LYS A 773 -12.93 -0.30 22.30
CA LYS A 773 -12.20 -1.46 22.84
C LYS A 773 -13.04 -2.73 22.62
N GLY A 774 -12.66 -3.56 21.66
CA GLY A 774 -13.24 -4.88 21.44
C GLY A 774 -12.97 -5.81 22.62
N ILE A 775 -14.02 -6.17 23.35
CA ILE A 775 -13.97 -7.00 24.56
C ILE A 775 -14.42 -8.45 24.30
N GLY A 776 -15.17 -8.68 23.22
CA GLY A 776 -15.62 -10.04 22.91
C GLY A 776 -16.34 -10.21 21.59
N ALA A 777 -16.79 -11.43 21.37
CA ALA A 777 -17.61 -11.87 20.24
C ALA A 777 -19.03 -12.19 20.67
N MET A 778 -19.98 -11.95 19.78
CA MET A 778 -21.39 -12.25 19.96
C MET A 778 -21.81 -13.35 18.98
N ASN A 779 -22.33 -14.46 19.50
CA ASN A 779 -22.74 -15.61 18.70
C ASN A 779 -24.21 -15.94 18.95
N CYS A 780 -24.91 -16.50 17.97
CA CYS A 780 -26.30 -16.92 18.11
C CYS A 780 -26.45 -18.00 19.20
N VAL A 781 -27.40 -17.79 20.12
CA VAL A 781 -27.69 -18.77 21.18
C VAL A 781 -28.17 -20.13 20.67
N LYS A 782 -28.85 -20.18 19.51
CA LYS A 782 -29.42 -21.43 18.97
C LYS A 782 -28.45 -22.28 18.16
N CYS A 783 -27.48 -21.64 17.48
CA CYS A 783 -26.66 -22.34 16.46
C CYS A 783 -25.17 -21.96 16.47
N TRP A 784 -24.76 -21.15 17.45
CA TRP A 784 -23.39 -20.66 17.64
C TRP A 784 -22.81 -19.84 16.48
N HIS A 785 -23.64 -19.47 15.50
CA HIS A 785 -23.22 -18.65 14.38
C HIS A 785 -22.81 -17.26 14.86
N HIS A 786 -21.64 -16.80 14.44
CA HIS A 786 -21.12 -15.51 14.84
C HIS A 786 -21.93 -14.35 14.24
N TRP A 787 -22.38 -13.43 15.09
CA TRP A 787 -23.17 -12.25 14.70
C TRP A 787 -22.36 -10.98 14.57
N GLY A 788 -21.28 -10.88 15.35
CA GLY A 788 -20.43 -9.71 15.37
C GLY A 788 -19.69 -9.60 16.69
N ARG A 789 -19.35 -8.39 17.08
CA ARG A 789 -18.42 -8.13 18.18
C ARG A 789 -19.03 -7.22 19.24
N ILE A 790 -18.46 -7.30 20.42
CA ILE A 790 -18.81 -6.48 21.57
C ILE A 790 -17.66 -5.49 21.76
N VAL A 791 -17.99 -4.21 21.76
CA VAL A 791 -17.03 -3.12 21.96
C VAL A 791 -17.45 -2.27 23.13
N HIS A 792 -16.46 -1.77 23.84
CA HIS A 792 -16.59 -0.81 24.91
C HIS A 792 -16.20 0.59 24.41
N TYR A 793 -17.04 1.59 24.65
CA TYR A 793 -16.84 2.99 24.25
C TYR A 793 -17.44 3.92 25.32
N ASN A 794 -16.64 4.82 25.91
CA ASN A 794 -17.06 5.81 26.92
C ASN A 794 -18.01 5.24 28.00
N ASN A 795 -17.64 4.11 28.62
CA ASN A 795 -18.43 3.38 29.64
C ASN A 795 -19.70 2.69 29.12
N PHE A 796 -19.89 2.59 27.81
CA PHE A 796 -20.99 1.85 27.19
C PHE A 796 -20.47 0.59 26.50
N THR A 797 -21.23 -0.50 26.65
CA THR A 797 -20.98 -1.76 25.95
C THR A 797 -21.95 -1.89 24.79
N LEU A 798 -21.43 -1.92 23.57
CA LEU A 798 -22.18 -1.81 22.33
C LEU A 798 -22.00 -3.07 21.46
N PRO A 799 -23.09 -3.64 20.93
CA PRO A 799 -23.03 -4.79 20.02
C PRO A 799 -22.95 -4.31 18.57
N ILE A 800 -21.79 -4.50 17.96
CA ILE A 800 -21.59 -4.24 16.53
C ILE A 800 -21.96 -5.49 15.73
N ILE A 801 -22.91 -5.37 14.81
CA ILE A 801 -23.37 -6.48 13.97
C ILE A 801 -22.65 -6.48 12.62
N ALA A 802 -22.19 -7.65 12.19
CA ALA A 802 -21.62 -7.85 10.86
C ALA A 802 -22.71 -8.06 9.80
N ALA A 803 -22.64 -7.34 8.67
CA ALA A 803 -23.56 -7.51 7.54
C ALA A 803 -23.63 -8.95 7.01
N THR A 804 -22.58 -9.75 7.22
CA THR A 804 -22.49 -11.14 6.78
C THR A 804 -23.23 -12.13 7.68
N ALA A 805 -23.70 -11.71 8.86
CA ALA A 805 -24.29 -12.58 9.87
C ALA A 805 -25.80 -12.78 9.75
N PHE A 806 -26.48 -11.97 8.93
CA PHE A 806 -27.94 -11.94 8.89
C PHE A 806 -28.53 -11.91 7.48
N VAL A 807 -29.82 -12.25 7.43
CA VAL A 807 -30.71 -12.11 6.27
C VAL A 807 -31.79 -11.09 6.65
N LEU A 808 -32.09 -10.17 5.73
CA LEU A 808 -33.13 -9.16 5.88
C LEU A 808 -34.44 -9.70 5.32
N VAL A 809 -35.53 -9.58 6.06
CA VAL A 809 -36.87 -10.01 5.62
C VAL A 809 -37.77 -8.79 5.57
N ALA A 810 -38.30 -8.46 4.40
CA ALA A 810 -39.27 -7.38 4.23
C ALA A 810 -40.66 -7.80 4.74
N GLU A 811 -41.56 -6.82 4.90
CA GLU A 811 -42.94 -7.06 5.37
C GLU A 811 -43.74 -7.98 4.44
N ASN A 812 -43.45 -7.97 3.13
CA ASN A 812 -44.03 -8.89 2.15
C ASN A 812 -43.45 -10.33 2.21
N GLY A 813 -42.51 -10.59 3.13
CA GLY A 813 -41.86 -11.89 3.30
C GLY A 813 -40.65 -12.15 2.39
N GLU A 814 -40.30 -11.20 1.52
CA GLU A 814 -39.11 -11.31 0.66
C GLU A 814 -37.82 -11.24 1.48
N ARG A 815 -36.86 -12.09 1.11
CA ARG A 815 -35.57 -12.21 1.80
C ARG A 815 -34.44 -11.60 0.98
N PHE A 816 -33.62 -10.78 1.63
CA PHE A 816 -32.46 -10.11 1.04
C PHE A 816 -31.21 -10.41 1.84
N GLN A 817 -30.08 -10.58 1.15
CA GLN A 817 -28.77 -10.68 1.78
C GLN A 817 -27.77 -9.80 1.02
N ARG A 818 -26.88 -9.15 1.79
CA ARG A 818 -25.77 -8.36 1.27
C ARG A 818 -24.51 -8.68 2.07
N LYS A 819 -23.35 -8.58 1.43
CA LYS A 819 -22.05 -8.90 2.08
C LYS A 819 -21.48 -7.71 2.85
N ARG A 820 -21.93 -6.50 2.56
CA ARG A 820 -21.42 -5.24 3.12
C ARG A 820 -22.58 -4.33 3.49
N TRP A 821 -22.44 -3.62 4.62
CA TRP A 821 -23.43 -2.63 5.06
C TRP A 821 -23.69 -1.54 4.02
N LYS A 822 -22.66 -1.06 3.30
CA LYS A 822 -22.82 -0.10 2.20
C LYS A 822 -23.88 -0.52 1.18
N GLN A 823 -23.92 -1.81 0.81
CA GLN A 823 -24.92 -2.32 -0.14
C GLN A 823 -26.34 -2.34 0.46
N ILE A 824 -26.46 -2.55 1.77
CA ILE A 824 -27.75 -2.49 2.48
C ILE A 824 -28.25 -1.04 2.49
N VAL A 825 -27.37 -0.10 2.85
CA VAL A 825 -27.68 1.34 2.95
C VAL A 825 -28.08 1.94 1.60
N GLU A 826 -27.42 1.52 0.51
CA GLU A 826 -27.69 2.04 -0.84
C GLU A 826 -28.93 1.42 -1.51
N SER A 827 -29.40 0.24 -1.07
CA SER A 827 -30.45 -0.50 -1.80
C SER A 827 -31.65 -0.96 -0.99
N LEU A 828 -31.60 -0.96 0.35
CA LEU A 828 -32.66 -1.51 1.20
C LEU A 828 -33.18 -0.49 2.22
N PHE A 829 -32.40 -0.16 3.24
CA PHE A 829 -32.77 0.83 4.27
C PHE A 829 -31.53 1.55 4.79
N ARG A 830 -31.71 2.79 5.29
CA ARG A 830 -30.64 3.62 5.83
C ARG A 830 -30.78 3.79 7.35
N PRO A 831 -29.86 3.26 8.17
CA PRO A 831 -29.79 3.53 9.60
C PRO A 831 -29.64 5.03 9.89
N ARG A 832 -30.22 5.49 10.99
CA ARG A 832 -29.96 6.82 11.54
C ARG A 832 -28.65 6.83 12.33
N ASN A 833 -28.10 8.02 12.57
CA ASN A 833 -26.98 8.18 13.48
C ASN A 833 -27.39 7.80 14.90
N ILE A 834 -26.44 7.23 15.65
CA ILE A 834 -26.62 6.94 17.07
C ILE A 834 -26.80 8.25 17.85
N GLU A 835 -27.76 8.25 18.78
CA GLU A 835 -28.11 9.41 19.61
C GLU A 835 -27.86 9.11 21.09
N ILE A 836 -27.82 10.15 21.93
CA ILE A 836 -27.56 10.02 23.38
C ILE A 836 -28.54 9.04 24.06
N TYR A 837 -29.81 9.05 23.63
CA TYR A 837 -30.82 8.11 24.14
C TYR A 837 -30.47 6.65 23.87
N ASP A 838 -29.83 6.32 22.75
CA ASP A 838 -29.43 4.95 22.41
C ASP A 838 -28.34 4.43 23.35
N TYR A 839 -27.37 5.30 23.69
CA TYR A 839 -26.34 4.97 24.66
C TYR A 839 -26.95 4.67 26.03
N ALA A 840 -27.89 5.50 26.48
CA ALA A 840 -28.61 5.28 27.73
C ALA A 840 -29.42 3.97 27.69
N ASN A 841 -30.09 3.70 26.56
CA ASN A 841 -30.86 2.49 26.36
C ASN A 841 -29.99 1.23 26.52
N MET A 842 -28.79 1.23 25.94
CA MET A 842 -27.84 0.12 26.02
C MET A 842 -27.22 -0.05 27.41
N LYS A 843 -27.01 1.05 28.15
CA LYS A 843 -26.52 0.98 29.54
C LYS A 843 -27.50 0.25 30.47
N THR A 844 -28.80 0.44 30.28
CA THR A 844 -29.84 -0.22 31.10
C THR A 844 -30.07 -1.69 30.73
N ALA A 845 -29.65 -2.12 29.55
CA ALA A 845 -29.90 -3.46 29.01
C ALA A 845 -28.71 -4.42 29.24
N MET A 846 -27.69 -3.98 29.97
CA MET A 846 -26.45 -4.72 30.13
C MET A 846 -26.70 -5.98 30.97
N PRO A 847 -26.36 -7.19 30.48
CA PRO A 847 -26.21 -8.34 31.36
C PRO A 847 -25.05 -8.10 32.32
N ASP A 848 -25.05 -8.79 33.46
CA ASP A 848 -23.96 -8.78 34.43
C ASP A 848 -22.72 -9.42 33.79
N LEU A 849 -21.90 -8.61 33.12
CA LEU A 849 -20.73 -9.03 32.34
C LEU A 849 -19.43 -8.90 33.17
N SER A 850 -19.54 -9.04 34.50
CA SER A 850 -18.43 -8.91 35.45
C SER A 850 -17.23 -9.80 35.11
N ASP A 851 -17.44 -10.92 34.42
CA ASP A 851 -16.39 -11.86 34.02
C ASP A 851 -15.68 -11.51 32.70
N LEU A 852 -16.11 -10.46 31.98
CA LEU A 852 -15.52 -10.02 30.71
C LEU A 852 -14.55 -8.84 30.84
N ILE A 853 -14.51 -8.20 32.01
CA ILE A 853 -13.62 -7.07 32.31
C ILE A 853 -12.48 -7.60 33.18
N ILE A 854 -11.48 -8.20 32.54
CA ILE A 854 -10.19 -8.47 33.18
C ILE A 854 -9.29 -7.30 32.82
N ASP A 855 -9.28 -6.29 33.70
CA ASP A 855 -8.31 -5.20 33.95
C ASP A 855 -8.97 -3.82 34.06
N ASP A 856 -9.13 -3.38 35.31
CA ASP A 856 -9.34 -1.99 35.74
C ASP A 856 -8.01 -1.18 35.77
N SER A 857 -6.94 -1.70 35.17
CA SER A 857 -5.62 -1.07 35.20
C SER A 857 -5.34 -0.21 33.97
N CYS A 858 -6.13 0.86 33.75
CA CYS A 858 -5.75 2.08 32.99
C CYS A 858 -6.99 2.98 32.83
N ILE A 859 -7.27 3.77 33.87
CA ILE A 859 -8.11 4.98 33.76
C ILE A 859 -7.29 6.08 33.10
#